data_AF-A0A0B8PAN4-F1
#
_entry.id   AF-A0A0B8PAN4-F1
#
_cell.length_a   1.000
_cell.length_b   1.000
_cell.length_c   1.000
_cell.angle_alpha   90.00
_cell.angle_beta   90.00
_cell.angle_gamma   90.00
#
_symmetry.space_group_name_H-M   'P 1'
#
loop_
_entity.id
_entity.type
_entity.pdbx_description
1 polymer ?
#
loop_
_entity_poly.entity_id
_entity_poly.type
_entity_poly.pdbx_seq_one_letter_code
_entity_poly.pdbx_strand_id
1 'polypeptide(L)'
;MRRICDEHDILLVLDEIQCGVGKTGHRFAFEEAGIVPDILCLSKAIGGGLPMSLLVFKKEIDTWNAGEHTGTFRGNQLAMVSGAKALEIIERDGLVEHAAKAGQYLREGLEAIQKKVDCIAEVRGKGLMLGVEIVKPSGERNKFGERVADGALTLGIQRAALERGLMVEKGGRDGSVIRFLPPIIITLEQIDFALKTMKEAIIAAGGSYTDPEPTNSEWKKHFIHTGAKGAAEFAKVMHHTTESMKAVFEQTDKPYSGMNPVELEKAINSVDLSTGNRELTDVVDDASELVAKNSIMVQHPSCIAHLHTPPLMSAVAAEAMIAGLNQSMDSWDQASAATYVEQRVVDWMCEQYEMGEKADGIFTSGGTQSNQMGLMLARDWFADNTSGHSIQKMGNPDYADKLRIVCSKKSHFTVQKAAAWMGLGEKAVVTVDTHANGTMHIEALSKEIATLKEQGLMPFALVATAGTTDHGAIDNIDAMAEVAAEQNLWLHVDGAYGGALMLSSSKDRLKGIEKADSVSVDFHKLFYQTISCGSLLIKDKSNFKYLLHHADYLNREHDELPNLVDKSIATTKRFDALKVYMTMQNVGPKALGQMYDHLLDQTQEVAQMVREHEMFDLLADPALSTVLFRCKHLDEARLDKLNQKVRIEALTRGVAVLGETVVDGHSALKFTILNPCLTLSDFEKLLNDIDKLAVELAASGL
;
A
#
# COMPACT_ATOMS: atom_id res chain seq x y z
N MET A 1 39.52 -25.08 41.86
CA MET A 1 39.18 -25.35 43.27
C MET A 1 38.88 -26.83 43.48
N ARG A 2 37.76 -27.37 42.96
CA ARG A 2 37.42 -28.81 43.09
C ARG A 2 38.58 -29.78 42.85
N ARG A 3 39.24 -29.71 41.68
CA ARG A 3 40.43 -30.53 41.38
C ARG A 3 41.52 -30.47 42.46
N ILE A 4 41.85 -29.27 42.95
CA ILE A 4 42.88 -29.07 43.99
C ILE A 4 42.41 -29.67 45.32
N CYS A 5 41.13 -29.52 45.66
CA CYS A 5 40.54 -30.12 46.85
C CYS A 5 40.61 -31.66 46.80
N ASP A 6 40.32 -32.27 45.65
CA ASP A 6 40.40 -33.72 45.46
C ASP A 6 41.85 -34.24 45.51
N GLU A 7 42.79 -33.54 44.88
CA GLU A 7 44.22 -33.90 44.85
C GLU A 7 44.87 -33.87 46.25
N HIS A 8 44.32 -33.08 47.18
CA HIS A 8 44.89 -32.84 48.51
C HIS A 8 44.01 -33.31 49.67
N ASP A 9 42.91 -34.02 49.40
CA ASP A 9 41.95 -34.49 50.40
C ASP A 9 41.40 -33.36 51.30
N ILE A 10 41.08 -32.22 50.68
CA ILE A 10 40.53 -31.04 51.35
C ILE A 10 39.04 -30.96 51.04
N LEU A 11 38.20 -30.82 52.06
CA LEU A 11 36.76 -30.61 51.87
C LEU A 11 36.48 -29.26 51.19
N LEU A 12 35.74 -29.28 50.09
CA LEU A 12 35.26 -28.08 49.42
C LEU A 12 33.94 -27.63 50.06
N VAL A 13 33.99 -26.50 50.74
CA VAL A 13 32.82 -25.81 51.29
C VAL A 13 32.43 -24.66 50.36
N LEU A 14 31.19 -24.64 49.90
CA LEU A 14 30.64 -23.53 49.13
C LEU A 14 29.57 -22.78 49.93
N ASP A 15 29.70 -21.46 49.95
CA ASP A 15 28.71 -20.56 50.52
C ASP A 15 27.76 -20.06 49.42
N GLU A 16 26.51 -20.56 49.46
CA GLU A 16 25.45 -20.15 48.55
C GLU A 16 24.34 -19.38 49.27
N ILE A 17 24.65 -18.76 50.40
CA ILE A 17 23.69 -17.99 51.19
C ILE A 17 23.08 -16.82 50.40
N GLN A 18 23.83 -16.18 49.49
CA GLN A 18 23.34 -15.04 48.71
C GLN A 18 22.84 -15.42 47.31
N CYS A 19 23.51 -16.35 46.64
CA CYS A 19 23.07 -16.87 45.34
C CYS A 19 21.73 -17.60 45.52
N GLY A 20 21.63 -18.46 46.54
CA GLY A 20 20.43 -19.21 46.85
C GLY A 20 19.93 -20.00 45.65
N VAL A 21 18.64 -20.30 45.65
CA VAL A 21 18.04 -21.13 44.61
C VAL A 21 17.56 -20.27 43.43
N GLY A 22 18.06 -20.54 42.24
CA GLY A 22 17.56 -19.97 40.97
C GLY A 22 18.12 -18.61 40.56
N LYS A 23 18.70 -17.81 41.47
CA LYS A 23 19.03 -16.41 41.20
C LYS A 23 20.09 -16.22 40.10
N THR A 24 21.02 -17.16 39.97
CA THR A 24 22.07 -17.15 38.94
C THR A 24 21.60 -17.70 37.59
N GLY A 25 20.33 -18.14 37.48
CA GLY A 25 19.83 -18.87 36.32
C GLY A 25 20.09 -20.39 36.40
N HIS A 26 20.68 -20.86 37.48
CA HIS A 26 20.86 -22.27 37.84
C HIS A 26 20.20 -22.55 39.20
N ARG A 27 19.91 -23.81 39.51
CA ARG A 27 19.32 -24.17 40.81
C ARG A 27 20.28 -23.82 41.94
N PHE A 28 21.56 -24.06 41.73
CA PHE A 28 22.65 -23.57 42.57
C PHE A 28 23.78 -23.03 41.69
N ALA A 29 24.51 -22.03 42.18
CA ALA A 29 25.59 -21.40 41.42
C ALA A 29 26.73 -22.37 41.06
N PHE A 30 27.01 -23.36 41.91
CA PHE A 30 28.04 -24.37 41.64
C PHE A 30 27.75 -25.24 40.41
N GLU A 31 26.48 -25.38 40.00
CA GLU A 31 26.09 -26.23 38.88
C GLU A 31 26.67 -25.71 37.56
N GLU A 32 26.75 -24.39 37.40
CA GLU A 32 27.38 -23.75 36.26
C GLU A 32 28.87 -24.09 36.14
N ALA A 33 29.55 -24.21 37.28
CA ALA A 33 30.97 -24.55 37.34
C ALA A 33 31.23 -26.05 37.08
N GLY A 34 30.17 -26.88 36.95
CA GLY A 34 30.29 -28.31 36.69
C GLY A 34 30.93 -29.09 37.84
N ILE A 35 30.78 -28.61 39.08
CA ILE A 35 31.37 -29.22 40.29
C ILE A 35 30.29 -29.60 41.31
N VAL A 36 30.62 -30.51 42.22
CA VAL A 36 29.79 -30.81 43.39
C VAL A 36 30.60 -30.54 44.66
N PRO A 37 30.12 -29.68 45.58
CA PRO A 37 30.82 -29.42 46.84
C PRO A 37 30.68 -30.59 47.83
N ASP A 38 31.57 -30.63 48.81
CA ASP A 38 31.44 -31.58 49.93
C ASP A 38 30.48 -31.05 50.98
N ILE A 39 30.48 -29.72 51.18
CA ILE A 39 29.58 -29.00 52.08
C ILE A 39 29.01 -27.76 51.37
N LEU A 40 27.71 -27.53 51.49
CA LEU A 40 26.98 -26.40 50.95
C LEU A 40 26.25 -25.66 52.06
N CYS A 41 26.57 -24.38 52.24
CA CYS A 41 25.87 -23.50 53.17
C CYS A 41 24.72 -22.79 52.45
N LEU A 42 23.51 -22.97 52.95
CA LEU A 42 22.29 -22.34 52.41
C LEU A 42 21.60 -21.50 53.48
N SER A 43 21.08 -20.35 53.08
CA SER A 43 20.19 -19.52 53.91
C SER A 43 19.41 -18.55 53.02
N LYS A 44 18.72 -17.58 53.60
CA LYS A 44 17.92 -16.52 52.95
C LYS A 44 16.82 -17.06 52.01
N ALA A 45 17.17 -17.44 50.78
CA ALA A 45 16.23 -17.87 49.74
C ALA A 45 15.54 -19.21 50.06
N ILE A 46 16.14 -20.04 50.91
CA ILE A 46 15.68 -21.41 51.15
C ILE A 46 14.45 -21.52 52.07
N GLY A 47 14.13 -20.49 52.85
CA GLY A 47 13.06 -20.50 53.86
C GLY A 47 11.70 -20.00 53.40
N GLY A 48 11.54 -19.61 52.13
CA GLY A 48 10.26 -19.10 51.62
C GLY A 48 9.73 -17.89 52.39
N GLY A 49 10.62 -16.95 52.76
CA GLY A 49 10.28 -15.76 53.54
C GLY A 49 10.39 -15.92 55.07
N LEU A 50 10.64 -17.13 55.57
CA LEU A 50 10.91 -17.38 56.99
C LEU A 50 12.42 -17.59 57.24
N PRO A 51 12.97 -17.12 58.39
CA PRO A 51 14.37 -17.33 58.73
C PRO A 51 14.73 -18.81 58.82
N MET A 52 15.60 -19.26 57.91
CA MET A 52 16.13 -20.62 57.88
C MET A 52 17.55 -20.65 57.32
N SER A 53 18.37 -21.56 57.85
CA SER A 53 19.67 -21.91 57.31
C SER A 53 19.82 -23.43 57.30
N LEU A 54 20.47 -23.96 56.28
CA LEU A 54 20.77 -25.38 56.13
C LEU A 54 22.25 -25.54 55.84
N LEU A 55 22.85 -26.55 56.47
CA LEU A 55 24.15 -27.08 56.07
C LEU A 55 23.89 -28.42 55.40
N VAL A 56 24.20 -28.51 54.11
CA VAL A 56 24.08 -29.73 53.34
C VAL A 56 25.48 -30.30 53.18
N PHE A 57 25.69 -31.56 53.52
CA PHE A 57 26.99 -32.21 53.38
C PHE A 57 26.83 -33.63 52.85
N LYS A 58 27.87 -34.15 52.20
CA LYS A 58 27.87 -35.54 51.75
C LYS A 58 27.75 -36.49 52.93
N LYS A 59 27.00 -37.58 52.77
CA LYS A 59 26.76 -38.53 53.86
C LYS A 59 28.05 -39.18 54.38
N GLU A 60 29.04 -39.37 53.51
CA GLU A 60 30.35 -39.96 53.88
C GLU A 60 31.17 -39.10 54.85
N ILE A 61 30.87 -37.80 54.97
CA ILE A 61 31.52 -36.89 55.91
C ILE A 61 30.64 -36.57 57.13
N ASP A 62 29.44 -37.17 57.23
CA ASP A 62 28.57 -37.08 58.40
C ASP A 62 29.01 -38.09 59.46
N THR A 63 29.88 -37.65 60.38
CA THR A 63 30.39 -38.50 61.45
C THR A 63 29.51 -38.48 62.70
N TRP A 64 28.35 -37.80 62.68
CA TRP A 64 27.48 -37.67 63.85
C TRP A 64 26.40 -38.76 63.89
N ASN A 65 26.21 -39.36 65.07
CA ASN A 65 25.10 -40.28 65.29
C ASN A 65 23.79 -39.52 65.57
N ALA A 66 22.67 -40.24 65.46
CA ALA A 66 21.35 -39.70 65.76
C ALA A 66 21.31 -39.10 67.18
N GLY A 67 21.04 -37.80 67.29
CA GLY A 67 20.96 -37.06 68.55
C GLY A 67 22.25 -36.40 69.04
N GLU A 68 23.40 -36.64 68.40
CA GLU A 68 24.69 -36.03 68.81
C GLU A 68 24.80 -34.56 68.42
N HIS A 69 24.07 -34.15 67.39
CA HIS A 69 23.99 -32.76 67.01
C HIS A 69 22.96 -32.08 67.94
N THR A 70 23.38 -31.11 68.76
CA THR A 70 22.51 -30.25 69.59
C THR A 70 22.44 -28.84 68.99
N GLY A 71 21.32 -28.13 69.14
CA GLY A 71 21.14 -26.82 68.50
C GLY A 71 19.85 -26.13 68.91
N THR A 72 19.95 -24.85 69.26
CA THR A 72 18.90 -24.06 69.94
C THR A 72 17.64 -23.82 69.09
N PHE A 73 17.75 -23.84 67.75
CA PHE A 73 16.65 -23.52 66.82
C PHE A 73 16.40 -24.63 65.78
N ARG A 74 16.52 -25.90 66.18
CA ARG A 74 16.32 -27.04 65.27
C ARG A 74 14.88 -27.18 64.81
N GLY A 75 14.71 -27.54 63.55
CA GLY A 75 13.42 -28.02 63.05
C GLY A 75 12.32 -26.96 63.12
N ASN A 76 12.59 -25.73 62.64
CA ASN A 76 11.54 -24.74 62.42
C ASN A 76 10.56 -25.28 61.35
N GLN A 77 9.55 -26.03 61.80
CA GLN A 77 8.62 -26.76 60.94
C GLN A 77 7.91 -25.82 59.98
N LEU A 78 7.56 -24.61 60.44
CA LEU A 78 6.91 -23.60 59.60
C LEU A 78 7.84 -23.12 58.48
N ALA A 79 9.10 -22.83 58.79
CA ALA A 79 10.10 -22.46 57.78
C ALA A 79 10.44 -23.61 56.82
N MET A 80 10.44 -24.86 57.31
CA MET A 80 10.64 -26.05 56.47
C MET A 80 9.48 -26.26 55.50
N VAL A 81 8.23 -26.13 55.96
CA VAL A 81 7.04 -26.24 55.09
C VAL A 81 7.00 -25.08 54.09
N SER A 82 7.27 -23.85 54.54
CA SER A 82 7.32 -22.67 53.64
C SER A 82 8.44 -22.79 52.61
N GLY A 83 9.63 -23.19 53.04
CA GLY A 83 10.78 -23.42 52.16
C GLY A 83 10.53 -24.53 51.14
N ALA A 84 9.99 -25.67 51.58
CA ALA A 84 9.61 -26.76 50.68
C ALA A 84 8.58 -26.30 49.63
N LYS A 85 7.57 -25.52 50.05
CA LYS A 85 6.57 -24.98 49.12
C LYS A 85 7.16 -23.96 48.15
N ALA A 86 8.09 -23.12 48.61
CA ALA A 86 8.77 -22.16 47.75
C ALA A 86 9.62 -22.87 46.68
N LEU A 87 10.33 -23.93 47.04
CA LEU A 87 11.07 -24.76 46.07
C LEU A 87 10.15 -25.43 45.05
N GLU A 88 9.01 -25.97 45.50
CA GLU A 88 7.99 -26.53 44.61
C GLU A 88 7.48 -25.50 43.60
N ILE A 89 7.21 -24.26 44.04
CA ILE A 89 6.77 -23.18 43.16
C ILE A 89 7.86 -22.78 42.16
N ILE A 90 9.11 -22.68 42.61
CA ILE A 90 10.26 -22.37 41.75
C ILE A 90 10.37 -23.38 40.61
N GLU A 91 10.18 -24.66 40.90
CA GLU A 91 10.20 -25.73 39.91
C GLU A 91 8.94 -25.74 39.02
N ARG A 92 7.75 -25.66 39.62
CA ARG A 92 6.47 -25.68 38.91
C ARG A 92 6.35 -24.56 37.88
N ASP A 93 6.78 -23.36 38.24
CA ASP A 93 6.61 -22.15 37.42
C ASP A 93 7.85 -21.86 36.54
N GLY A 94 8.87 -22.72 36.56
CA GLY A 94 10.09 -22.54 35.77
C GLY A 94 10.84 -21.24 36.10
N LEU A 95 10.90 -20.88 37.38
CA LEU A 95 11.44 -19.59 37.81
C LEU A 95 12.97 -19.49 37.65
N VAL A 96 13.66 -20.63 37.58
CA VAL A 96 15.11 -20.68 37.31
C VAL A 96 15.38 -20.26 35.86
N GLU A 97 14.62 -20.83 34.92
CA GLU A 97 14.68 -20.49 33.50
C GLU A 97 14.25 -19.05 33.24
N HIS A 98 13.21 -18.59 33.94
CA HIS A 98 12.81 -17.19 33.91
C HIS A 98 13.93 -16.27 34.41
N ALA A 99 14.55 -16.58 35.55
CA ALA A 99 15.67 -15.80 36.09
C ALA A 99 16.88 -15.79 35.14
N ALA A 100 17.14 -16.88 34.41
CA ALA A 100 18.18 -16.91 33.38
C ALA A 100 17.85 -15.93 32.22
N LYS A 101 16.63 -15.99 31.68
CA LYS A 101 16.17 -15.11 30.58
C LYS A 101 16.11 -13.65 31.01
N ALA A 102 15.47 -13.36 32.14
CA ALA A 102 15.33 -12.02 32.70
C ALA A 102 16.70 -11.43 33.10
N GLY A 103 17.59 -12.26 33.65
CA GLY A 103 18.97 -11.89 33.95
C GLY A 103 19.77 -11.50 32.72
N GLN A 104 19.66 -12.30 31.64
CA GLN A 104 20.28 -11.98 30.36
C GLN A 104 19.74 -10.67 29.78
N TYR A 105 18.42 -10.46 29.81
CA TYR A 105 17.79 -9.21 29.37
C TYR A 105 18.29 -7.98 30.16
N LEU A 106 18.34 -8.08 31.49
CA LEU A 106 18.88 -7.02 32.35
C LEU A 106 20.36 -6.76 32.05
N ARG A 107 21.17 -7.81 31.84
CA ARG A 107 22.58 -7.69 31.49
C ARG A 107 22.78 -6.97 30.17
N GLU A 108 22.09 -7.38 29.11
CA GLU A 108 22.17 -6.75 27.79
C GLU A 108 21.77 -5.28 27.85
N GLY A 109 20.74 -4.94 28.63
CA GLY A 109 20.35 -3.56 28.88
C GLY A 109 21.43 -2.74 29.60
N LEU A 110 22.06 -3.30 30.63
CA LEU A 110 23.16 -2.64 31.36
C LEU A 110 24.41 -2.48 30.47
N GLU A 111 24.74 -3.48 29.64
CA GLU A 111 25.84 -3.41 28.66
C GLU A 111 25.54 -2.39 27.55
N ALA A 112 24.27 -2.23 27.16
CA ALA A 112 23.85 -1.17 26.23
C ALA A 112 24.02 0.22 26.86
N ILE A 113 23.74 0.38 28.16
CA ILE A 113 24.03 1.63 28.89
C ILE A 113 25.55 1.85 28.97
N GLN A 114 26.33 0.82 29.29
CA GLN A 114 27.80 0.88 29.35
C GLN A 114 28.42 1.43 28.07
N LYS A 115 27.93 1.02 26.90
CA LYS A 115 28.42 1.51 25.60
C LYS A 115 28.20 3.01 25.38
N LYS A 116 27.32 3.64 26.15
CA LYS A 116 26.88 5.03 25.97
C LYS A 116 27.30 5.95 27.11
N VAL A 117 27.93 5.43 28.17
CA VAL A 117 28.40 6.22 29.31
C VAL A 117 29.88 6.01 29.56
N ASP A 118 30.58 7.04 30.02
CA ASP A 118 32.02 7.01 30.27
C ASP A 118 32.42 6.33 31.60
N CYS A 119 31.47 6.20 32.52
CA CYS A 119 31.71 5.84 33.91
C CYS A 119 31.46 4.37 34.26
N ILE A 120 31.07 3.50 33.31
CA ILE A 120 30.93 2.05 33.55
C ILE A 120 32.14 1.31 32.97
N ALA A 121 32.90 0.62 33.83
CA ALA A 121 34.02 -0.21 33.40
C ALA A 121 33.59 -1.60 32.96
N GLU A 122 32.68 -2.23 33.70
CA GLU A 122 32.27 -3.61 33.49
C GLU A 122 30.84 -3.85 34.00
N VAL A 123 30.07 -4.63 33.25
CA VAL A 123 28.86 -5.31 33.73
C VAL A 123 29.20 -6.78 33.90
N ARG A 124 29.10 -7.32 35.11
CA ARG A 124 29.47 -8.70 35.45
C ARG A 124 28.42 -9.39 36.30
N GLY A 125 28.46 -10.72 36.32
CA GLY A 125 27.57 -11.55 37.13
C GLY A 125 26.83 -12.60 36.30
N LYS A 126 25.86 -13.27 36.93
CA LYS A 126 25.12 -14.40 36.37
C LYS A 126 23.64 -14.30 36.75
N GLY A 127 22.75 -14.68 35.83
CA GLY A 127 21.31 -14.54 35.98
C GLY A 127 20.92 -13.15 36.47
N LEU A 128 20.09 -13.09 37.51
CA LEU A 128 19.64 -11.85 38.15
C LEU A 128 20.61 -11.33 39.23
N MET A 129 21.81 -11.92 39.37
CA MET A 129 22.84 -11.45 40.29
C MET A 129 23.92 -10.73 39.50
N LEU A 130 23.71 -9.43 39.26
CA LEU A 130 24.58 -8.59 38.42
C LEU A 130 25.23 -7.46 39.21
N GLY A 131 26.40 -7.03 38.74
CA GLY A 131 27.15 -5.90 39.28
C GLY A 131 27.64 -4.99 38.15
N VAL A 132 27.53 -3.69 38.36
CA VAL A 132 28.02 -2.65 37.45
C VAL A 132 29.15 -1.90 38.14
N GLU A 133 30.37 -2.05 37.63
CA GLU A 133 31.55 -1.37 38.18
C GLU A 133 31.67 0.06 37.65
N ILE A 134 31.67 1.02 38.57
CA ILE A 134 31.74 2.44 38.28
C ILE A 134 33.18 2.94 38.46
N VAL A 135 33.64 3.68 37.47
CA VAL A 135 34.99 4.24 37.39
C VAL A 135 34.95 5.73 37.08
N LYS A 136 36.07 6.41 37.30
CA LYS A 136 36.18 7.84 37.04
C LYS A 136 35.93 8.14 35.54
N PRO A 137 35.03 9.07 35.21
CA PRO A 137 34.79 9.52 33.82
C PRO A 137 36.05 10.00 33.08
N SER A 138 37.05 10.49 33.81
CA SER A 138 38.33 10.97 33.24
C SER A 138 39.16 9.90 32.53
N GLY A 139 38.82 8.62 32.68
CA GLY A 139 39.57 7.51 32.09
C GLY A 139 40.92 7.24 32.77
N GLU A 140 41.16 7.83 33.94
CA GLU A 140 42.37 7.62 34.75
C GLU A 140 42.61 6.12 35.01
N ARG A 141 43.88 5.69 34.92
CA ARG A 141 44.28 4.29 35.17
C ARG A 141 45.21 4.19 36.38
N ASN A 142 45.04 3.14 37.17
CA ASN A 142 45.90 2.84 38.32
C ASN A 142 47.27 2.28 37.87
N LYS A 143 48.17 2.03 38.82
CA LYS A 143 49.53 1.49 38.55
C LYS A 143 49.56 0.11 37.88
N PHE A 144 48.43 -0.59 37.80
CA PHE A 144 48.27 -1.88 37.13
C PHE A 144 47.59 -1.75 35.75
N GLY A 145 47.30 -0.52 35.30
CA GLY A 145 46.67 -0.25 34.02
C GLY A 145 45.15 -0.41 34.02
N GLU A 146 44.50 -0.61 35.16
CA GLU A 146 43.04 -0.73 35.30
C GLU A 146 42.41 0.66 35.47
N ARG A 147 41.16 0.86 35.03
CA ARG A 147 40.46 2.13 35.26
C ARG A 147 40.27 2.37 36.77
N VAL A 148 40.44 3.61 37.22
CA VAL A 148 40.31 3.96 38.64
C VAL A 148 38.84 3.94 39.05
N ALA A 149 38.51 3.11 40.04
CA ALA A 149 37.20 3.00 40.66
C ALA A 149 36.74 4.34 41.27
N ASP A 150 35.44 4.65 41.16
CA ASP A 150 34.87 5.91 41.66
C ASP A 150 33.69 5.69 42.61
N GLY A 151 34.01 5.43 43.87
CA GLY A 151 33.01 5.20 44.92
C GLY A 151 32.13 6.42 45.24
N ALA A 152 32.58 7.64 44.93
CA ALA A 152 31.79 8.85 45.16
C ALA A 152 30.71 8.99 44.10
N LEU A 153 31.05 8.79 42.82
CA LEU A 153 30.09 8.73 41.73
C LEU A 153 29.10 7.58 41.92
N THR A 154 29.55 6.39 42.33
CA THR A 154 28.65 5.27 42.64
C THR A 154 27.60 5.64 43.70
N LEU A 155 28.00 6.36 44.74
CA LEU A 155 27.07 6.83 45.78
C LEU A 155 26.08 7.87 45.23
N GLY A 156 26.55 8.77 44.36
CA GLY A 156 25.69 9.72 43.65
C GLY A 156 24.62 9.02 42.80
N ILE A 157 25.04 8.04 42.00
CA ILE A 157 24.13 7.23 41.16
C ILE A 157 23.11 6.49 42.03
N GLN A 158 23.56 5.84 43.12
CA GLN A 158 22.67 5.13 44.03
C GLN A 158 21.59 6.04 44.63
N ARG A 159 21.96 7.25 45.07
CA ARG A 159 21.00 8.23 45.62
C ARG A 159 20.03 8.71 44.55
N ALA A 160 20.54 9.04 43.36
CA ALA A 160 19.71 9.48 42.24
C ALA A 160 18.73 8.40 41.76
N ALA A 161 19.13 7.12 41.80
CA ALA A 161 18.26 5.99 41.52
C ALA A 161 17.16 5.84 42.58
N LEU A 162 17.52 5.97 43.87
CA LEU A 162 16.58 5.90 44.99
C LEU A 162 15.50 6.99 44.90
N GLU A 163 15.90 8.23 44.61
CA GLU A 163 14.98 9.37 44.40
C GLU A 163 14.01 9.15 43.24
N ARG A 164 14.37 8.28 42.29
CA ARG A 164 13.56 7.91 41.12
C ARG A 164 12.82 6.59 41.30
N GLY A 165 12.78 6.05 42.52
CA GLY A 165 12.01 4.85 42.86
C GLY A 165 12.74 3.52 42.58
N LEU A 166 14.04 3.54 42.29
CA LEU A 166 14.86 2.33 42.12
C LEU A 166 15.84 2.14 43.29
N MET A 167 15.65 1.06 44.05
CA MET A 167 16.56 0.67 45.12
C MET A 167 17.65 -0.29 44.61
N VAL A 168 18.91 0.14 44.71
CA VAL A 168 20.09 -0.67 44.39
C VAL A 168 21.09 -0.64 45.54
N GLU A 169 21.86 -1.72 45.70
CA GLU A 169 22.88 -1.83 46.74
C GLU A 169 24.25 -1.42 46.19
N LYS A 170 25.08 -0.80 47.03
CA LYS A 170 26.48 -0.47 46.72
C LYS A 170 27.41 -1.51 47.36
N GLY A 171 28.39 -2.01 46.63
CA GLY A 171 29.40 -2.95 47.11
C GLY A 171 30.71 -2.86 46.32
N GLY A 172 31.50 -3.93 46.33
CA GLY A 172 32.82 -3.97 45.69
C GLY A 172 33.89 -3.17 46.43
N ARG A 173 35.14 -3.26 45.96
CA ARG A 173 36.27 -2.51 46.52
C ARG A 173 36.03 -1.00 46.34
N ASP A 174 36.30 -0.23 47.38
CA ASP A 174 36.03 1.22 47.44
C ASP A 174 34.54 1.61 47.25
N GLY A 175 33.63 0.64 47.35
CA GLY A 175 32.21 0.83 47.15
C GLY A 175 31.85 1.23 45.71
N SER A 176 32.59 0.77 44.72
CA SER A 176 32.48 1.19 43.33
C SER A 176 31.45 0.41 42.50
N VAL A 177 30.81 -0.62 43.06
CA VAL A 177 29.93 -1.52 42.32
C VAL A 177 28.47 -1.30 42.72
N ILE A 178 27.60 -1.06 41.75
CA ILE A 178 26.16 -1.09 41.93
C ILE A 178 25.68 -2.53 41.72
N ARG A 179 24.96 -3.10 42.68
CA ARG A 179 24.52 -4.50 42.70
C ARG A 179 23.03 -4.60 42.43
N PHE A 180 22.67 -5.48 41.51
CA PHE A 180 21.30 -5.87 41.19
C PHE A 180 21.05 -7.28 41.70
N LEU A 181 20.05 -7.40 42.57
CA LEU A 181 19.63 -8.66 43.20
C LEU A 181 18.08 -8.76 43.24
N PRO A 182 17.34 -8.48 42.15
CA PRO A 182 15.88 -8.48 42.15
C PRO A 182 15.28 -9.85 42.53
N PRO A 183 13.97 -9.90 42.83
CA PRO A 183 13.26 -11.16 42.99
C PRO A 183 13.29 -11.96 41.69
N ILE A 184 13.32 -13.29 41.79
CA ILE A 184 13.34 -14.21 40.64
C ILE A 184 12.03 -14.23 39.84
N ILE A 185 11.03 -13.45 40.24
CA ILE A 185 9.75 -13.26 39.55
C ILE A 185 9.66 -11.89 38.84
N ILE A 186 10.76 -11.13 38.78
CA ILE A 186 10.78 -9.79 38.17
C ILE A 186 10.32 -9.86 36.71
N THR A 187 9.46 -8.93 36.29
CA THR A 187 8.97 -8.86 34.91
C THR A 187 9.94 -8.07 34.01
N LEU A 188 9.84 -8.26 32.69
CA LEU A 188 10.65 -7.47 31.74
C LEU A 188 10.33 -5.97 31.80
N GLU A 189 9.06 -5.60 32.00
CA GLU A 189 8.63 -4.22 32.21
C GLU A 189 9.29 -3.57 33.44
N GLN A 190 9.42 -4.32 34.54
CA GLN A 190 10.12 -3.85 35.73
C GLN A 190 11.63 -3.70 35.49
N ILE A 191 12.21 -4.55 34.63
CA ILE A 191 13.60 -4.41 34.19
C ILE A 191 13.76 -3.16 33.31
N ASP A 192 12.84 -2.89 32.39
CA ASP A 192 12.86 -1.68 31.55
C ASP A 192 12.81 -0.42 32.40
N PHE A 193 11.95 -0.41 33.43
CA PHE A 193 11.91 0.67 34.42
C PHE A 193 13.27 0.84 35.13
N ALA A 194 13.87 -0.26 35.58
CA ALA A 194 15.17 -0.22 36.26
C ALA A 194 16.28 0.30 35.33
N LEU A 195 16.36 -0.18 34.09
CA LEU A 195 17.35 0.24 33.09
C LEU A 195 17.21 1.73 32.75
N LYS A 196 15.98 2.20 32.51
CA LYS A 196 15.68 3.61 32.26
C LYS A 196 16.12 4.47 33.45
N THR A 197 15.73 4.07 34.66
CA THR A 197 16.04 4.82 35.89
C THR A 197 17.53 4.85 36.17
N MET A 198 18.25 3.75 35.93
CA MET A 198 19.70 3.70 36.05
C MET A 198 20.40 4.64 35.07
N LYS A 199 19.97 4.67 33.81
CA LYS A 199 20.49 5.62 32.82
C LYS A 199 20.31 7.06 33.30
N GLU A 200 19.11 7.42 33.74
CA GLU A 200 18.80 8.77 34.23
C GLU A 200 19.59 9.13 35.50
N ALA A 201 19.77 8.18 36.41
CA ALA A 201 20.55 8.34 37.63
C ALA A 201 22.05 8.56 37.34
N ILE A 202 22.61 7.87 36.35
CA ILE A 202 24.00 8.07 35.90
C ILE A 202 24.21 9.48 35.37
N ILE A 203 23.30 9.96 34.53
CA ILE A 203 23.36 11.31 33.97
C ILE A 203 23.23 12.36 35.08
N ALA A 204 22.26 12.18 35.99
CA ALA A 204 22.04 13.11 37.10
C ALA A 204 23.22 13.19 38.08
N ALA A 205 23.95 12.09 38.26
CA ALA A 205 25.12 12.02 39.14
C ALA A 205 26.42 12.58 38.52
N GLY A 206 26.38 12.98 37.23
CA GLY A 206 27.51 13.60 36.53
C GLY A 206 28.30 12.69 35.58
N GLY A 207 27.76 11.51 35.22
CA GLY A 207 28.30 10.71 34.11
C GLY A 207 27.90 11.30 32.75
N SER A 208 28.79 11.26 31.76
CA SER A 208 28.46 11.77 30.41
C SER A 208 27.79 10.68 29.56
N TYR A 209 26.78 11.06 28.78
CA TYR A 209 26.06 10.18 27.85
C TYR A 209 26.40 10.58 26.42
N THR A 210 26.96 9.67 25.63
CA THR A 210 27.22 9.86 24.21
C THR A 210 26.33 8.89 23.43
N ASP A 211 25.41 9.41 22.62
CA ASP A 211 24.79 8.58 21.59
C ASP A 211 25.81 8.43 20.45
N PRO A 212 26.22 7.21 20.08
CA PRO A 212 26.92 7.03 18.82
C PRO A 212 25.97 7.46 17.70
N GLU A 213 26.38 8.39 16.84
CA GLU A 213 25.63 8.69 15.62
C GLU A 213 25.48 7.40 14.81
N PRO A 214 24.26 7.03 14.39
CA PRO A 214 24.08 5.87 13.55
C PRO A 214 24.78 6.14 12.20
N THR A 215 25.57 5.18 11.73
CA THR A 215 26.26 5.19 10.42
C THR A 215 25.30 5.35 9.22
N ASN A 216 23.98 5.33 9.44
CA ASN A 216 22.93 5.49 8.44
C ASN A 216 22.16 6.83 8.60
N SER A 217 22.70 7.80 9.34
CA SER A 217 22.06 9.10 9.59
C SER A 217 21.73 9.84 8.30
N GLU A 218 22.61 9.77 7.30
CA GLU A 218 22.38 10.40 5.99
C GLU A 218 21.19 9.77 5.26
N TRP A 219 20.99 8.46 5.33
CA TRP A 219 19.88 7.80 4.64
C TRP A 219 18.51 8.19 5.21
N LYS A 220 18.45 8.64 6.46
CA LYS A 220 17.19 9.09 7.06
C LYS A 220 16.54 10.23 6.27
N LYS A 221 17.33 11.09 5.62
CA LYS A 221 16.80 12.20 4.81
C LYS A 221 15.99 11.74 3.59
N HIS A 222 16.17 10.49 3.16
CA HIS A 222 15.46 9.90 2.02
C HIS A 222 14.11 9.25 2.39
N PHE A 223 13.77 9.16 3.67
CA PHE A 223 12.55 8.49 4.13
C PHE A 223 11.75 9.37 5.09
N ILE A 224 10.43 9.18 5.10
CA ILE A 224 9.53 9.77 6.09
C ILE A 224 9.63 8.97 7.39
N HIS A 225 9.79 9.64 8.53
CA HIS A 225 9.79 9.00 9.86
C HIS A 225 8.64 9.52 10.73
N THR A 226 8.15 8.70 11.64
CA THR A 226 7.14 9.11 12.64
C THR A 226 7.79 9.87 13.80
N GLY A 227 6.97 10.57 14.59
CA GLY A 227 7.43 11.30 15.77
C GLY A 227 7.97 12.71 15.47
N ALA A 228 8.40 13.41 16.53
CA ALA A 228 8.82 14.80 16.43
C ALA A 228 9.97 14.98 15.42
N LYS A 229 9.80 15.93 14.47
CA LYS A 229 10.72 16.24 13.37
C LYS A 229 10.89 15.14 12.29
N GLY A 230 10.23 13.99 12.40
CA GLY A 230 10.38 12.89 11.45
C GLY A 230 9.87 13.18 10.03
N ALA A 231 8.99 14.17 9.87
CA ALA A 231 8.42 14.58 8.58
C ALA A 231 8.85 15.99 8.13
N ALA A 232 9.89 16.57 8.74
CA ALA A 232 10.34 17.93 8.38
C ALA A 232 10.87 18.01 6.94
N GLU A 233 11.69 17.03 6.52
CA GLU A 233 12.22 16.99 5.15
C GLU A 233 11.10 16.69 4.13
N PHE A 234 10.15 15.80 4.47
CA PHE A 234 8.96 15.56 3.67
C PHE A 234 8.18 16.86 3.39
N ALA A 235 7.89 17.65 4.42
CA ALA A 235 7.17 18.91 4.26
C ALA A 235 7.94 19.92 3.38
N LYS A 236 9.25 20.04 3.59
CA LYS A 236 10.14 20.90 2.77
C LYS A 236 10.09 20.49 1.30
N VAL A 237 10.34 19.22 1.00
CA VAL A 237 10.38 18.71 -0.38
C VAL A 237 9.02 18.86 -1.04
N MET A 238 7.92 18.49 -0.36
CA MET A 238 6.59 18.59 -0.97
C MET A 238 6.14 20.04 -1.21
N HIS A 239 6.53 20.97 -0.33
CA HIS A 239 6.30 22.38 -0.56
C HIS A 239 7.09 22.88 -1.78
N HIS A 240 8.36 22.50 -1.90
CA HIS A 240 9.21 22.84 -3.06
C HIS A 240 8.59 22.33 -4.37
N THR A 241 8.21 21.04 -4.43
CA THR A 241 7.54 20.46 -5.60
C THR A 241 6.25 21.19 -5.96
N THR A 242 5.49 21.65 -4.97
CA THR A 242 4.25 22.40 -5.18
C THR A 242 4.54 23.76 -5.82
N GLU A 243 5.56 24.49 -5.34
CA GLU A 243 5.96 25.77 -5.93
C GLU A 243 6.54 25.58 -7.34
N SER A 244 7.36 24.55 -7.59
CA SER A 244 7.88 24.26 -8.93
C SER A 244 6.77 23.91 -9.91
N MET A 245 5.77 23.11 -9.51
CA MET A 245 4.61 22.81 -10.36
C MET A 245 3.70 24.01 -10.59
N LYS A 246 3.50 24.87 -9.58
CA LYS A 246 2.79 26.15 -9.74
C LYS A 246 3.45 27.00 -10.81
N ALA A 247 4.77 27.15 -10.78
CA ALA A 247 5.51 27.90 -11.79
C ALA A 247 5.30 27.33 -13.20
N VAL A 248 5.33 26.00 -13.35
CA VAL A 248 5.04 25.33 -14.63
C VAL A 248 3.63 25.67 -15.13
N PHE A 249 2.61 25.56 -14.28
CA PHE A 249 1.22 25.86 -14.67
C PHE A 249 1.02 27.33 -15.03
N GLU A 250 1.59 28.27 -14.27
CA GLU A 250 1.47 29.71 -14.52
C GLU A 250 2.19 30.16 -15.80
N GLN A 251 3.24 29.45 -16.23
CA GLN A 251 4.01 29.76 -17.44
C GLN A 251 3.50 29.03 -18.69
N THR A 252 2.63 28.04 -18.53
CA THR A 252 2.10 27.24 -19.64
C THR A 252 1.03 28.01 -20.39
N ASP A 253 1.26 28.31 -21.67
CA ASP A 253 0.32 28.98 -22.57
C ASP A 253 -0.18 28.10 -23.73
N LYS A 254 0.22 26.82 -23.75
CA LYS A 254 -0.07 25.84 -24.80
C LYS A 254 -0.36 24.45 -24.21
N PRO A 255 -1.10 23.59 -24.93
CA PRO A 255 -1.35 22.21 -24.49
C PRO A 255 -0.11 21.30 -24.60
N TYR A 256 0.90 21.70 -25.38
CA TYR A 256 2.23 21.10 -25.47
C TYR A 256 3.25 22.20 -25.79
N SER A 257 4.49 22.09 -25.30
CA SER A 257 5.51 23.14 -25.48
C SER A 257 5.88 23.41 -26.94
N GLY A 258 5.67 22.43 -27.82
CA GLY A 258 6.12 22.45 -29.20
C GLY A 258 7.60 22.11 -29.38
N MET A 259 8.27 21.61 -28.34
CA MET A 259 9.63 21.08 -28.45
C MET A 259 9.65 19.93 -29.46
N ASN A 260 10.70 19.85 -30.29
CA ASN A 260 10.80 18.74 -31.22
C ASN A 260 10.93 17.41 -30.45
N PRO A 261 10.12 16.37 -30.75
CA PRO A 261 10.16 15.10 -30.01
C PRO A 261 11.55 14.43 -29.99
N VAL A 262 12.32 14.53 -31.07
CA VAL A 262 13.68 13.96 -31.16
C VAL A 262 14.66 14.74 -30.27
N GLU A 263 14.48 16.06 -30.17
CA GLU A 263 15.29 16.88 -29.27
C GLU A 263 14.95 16.61 -27.81
N LEU A 264 13.66 16.46 -27.48
CA LEU A 264 13.20 16.11 -26.14
C LEU A 264 13.73 14.73 -25.71
N GLU A 265 13.60 13.72 -26.59
CA GLU A 265 14.15 12.38 -26.34
C GLU A 265 15.66 12.42 -26.09
N LYS A 266 16.41 13.16 -26.93
CA LYS A 266 17.86 13.32 -26.75
C LYS A 266 18.21 13.98 -25.43
N ALA A 267 17.46 15.02 -25.02
CA ALA A 267 17.67 15.69 -23.74
C ALA A 267 17.41 14.75 -22.56
N ILE A 268 16.30 14.01 -22.57
CA ILE A 268 15.96 13.03 -21.52
C ILE A 268 17.02 11.93 -21.44
N ASN A 269 17.44 11.35 -22.58
CA ASN A 269 18.43 10.28 -22.62
C ASN A 269 19.84 10.73 -22.17
N SER A 270 20.10 12.03 -22.11
CA SER A 270 21.37 12.58 -21.62
C SER A 270 21.42 12.76 -20.10
N VAL A 271 20.31 12.57 -19.39
CA VAL A 271 20.26 12.67 -17.92
C VAL A 271 21.02 11.49 -17.29
N ASP A 272 21.99 11.79 -16.43
CA ASP A 272 22.74 10.77 -15.69
C ASP A 272 21.90 10.19 -14.53
N LEU A 273 21.65 8.89 -14.60
CA LEU A 273 20.92 8.13 -13.57
C LEU A 273 21.85 7.27 -12.69
N SER A 274 23.17 7.41 -12.83
CA SER A 274 24.15 6.49 -12.27
C SER A 274 25.18 7.12 -11.32
N THR A 275 25.57 8.37 -11.54
CA THR A 275 26.64 9.02 -10.75
C THR A 275 26.22 10.31 -10.04
N GLY A 276 24.97 10.76 -10.23
CA GLY A 276 24.42 11.97 -9.62
C GLY A 276 23.88 11.79 -8.20
N ASN A 277 24.72 11.96 -7.18
CA ASN A 277 24.26 12.15 -5.79
C ASN A 277 23.84 13.62 -5.57
N ARG A 278 22.71 14.03 -6.14
CA ARG A 278 22.19 15.41 -6.07
C ARG A 278 21.12 15.57 -4.98
N GLU A 279 20.93 16.80 -4.51
CA GLU A 279 19.85 17.11 -3.58
C GLU A 279 18.50 16.99 -4.29
N LEU A 280 17.48 16.48 -3.57
CA LEU A 280 16.20 16.13 -4.19
C LEU A 280 15.46 17.35 -4.76
N THR A 281 15.61 18.53 -4.16
CA THR A 281 15.02 19.77 -4.67
C THR A 281 15.58 20.16 -6.03
N ASP A 282 16.88 19.96 -6.26
CA ASP A 282 17.51 20.25 -7.56
C ASP A 282 17.01 19.25 -8.63
N VAL A 283 16.80 17.99 -8.24
CA VAL A 283 16.22 16.97 -9.13
C VAL A 283 14.77 17.31 -9.49
N VAL A 284 14.00 17.85 -8.53
CA VAL A 284 12.64 18.32 -8.78
C VAL A 284 12.65 19.49 -9.76
N ASP A 285 13.55 20.47 -9.60
CA ASP A 285 13.65 21.61 -10.51
C ASP A 285 14.02 21.19 -11.94
N ASP A 286 14.98 20.28 -12.08
CA ASP A 286 15.36 19.71 -13.39
C ASP A 286 14.19 18.94 -14.03
N ALA A 287 13.46 18.14 -13.23
CA ALA A 287 12.30 17.40 -13.72
C ALA A 287 11.17 18.36 -14.12
N SER A 288 10.97 19.46 -13.38
CA SER A 288 9.99 20.49 -13.73
C SER A 288 10.34 21.19 -15.06
N GLU A 289 11.60 21.57 -15.26
CA GLU A 289 12.03 22.29 -16.47
C GLU A 289 12.10 21.39 -17.72
N LEU A 290 12.53 20.13 -17.58
CA LEU A 290 12.66 19.23 -18.72
C LEU A 290 11.41 18.37 -18.96
N VAL A 291 10.82 17.79 -17.92
CA VAL A 291 9.72 16.82 -18.06
C VAL A 291 8.37 17.52 -17.95
N ALA A 292 8.10 18.24 -16.86
CA ALA A 292 6.78 18.82 -16.63
C ALA A 292 6.45 19.88 -17.70
N LYS A 293 7.36 20.81 -17.98
CA LYS A 293 7.20 21.84 -19.01
C LYS A 293 6.94 21.29 -20.42
N ASN A 294 7.45 20.11 -20.72
CA ASN A 294 7.28 19.43 -22.02
C ASN A 294 6.23 18.30 -21.96
N SER A 295 5.41 18.25 -20.92
CA SER A 295 4.29 17.30 -20.83
C SER A 295 3.05 17.82 -21.56
N ILE A 296 2.08 16.92 -21.78
CA ILE A 296 0.76 17.30 -22.30
C ILE A 296 -0.07 17.91 -21.16
N MET A 297 -0.53 19.15 -21.36
CA MET A 297 -1.23 19.95 -20.35
C MET A 297 -2.74 19.80 -20.51
N VAL A 298 -3.31 18.77 -19.88
CA VAL A 298 -4.76 18.46 -19.93
C VAL A 298 -5.65 19.56 -19.35
N GLN A 299 -5.07 20.46 -18.55
CA GLN A 299 -5.75 21.64 -18.02
C GLN A 299 -5.96 22.73 -19.08
N HIS A 300 -5.16 22.73 -20.16
CA HIS A 300 -5.24 23.75 -21.20
C HIS A 300 -6.47 23.53 -22.10
N PRO A 301 -7.26 24.56 -22.44
CA PRO A 301 -8.48 24.44 -23.25
C PRO A 301 -8.32 23.69 -24.59
N SER A 302 -7.18 23.89 -25.25
CA SER A 302 -6.86 23.24 -26.54
C SER A 302 -6.33 21.80 -26.41
N CYS A 303 -6.27 21.22 -25.21
CA CYS A 303 -6.00 19.80 -25.03
C CYS A 303 -7.33 19.02 -24.94
N ILE A 304 -7.83 18.54 -26.08
CA ILE A 304 -9.22 18.09 -26.21
C ILE A 304 -9.37 16.80 -27.03
N ALA A 305 -8.33 15.96 -27.08
CA ALA A 305 -8.30 14.81 -27.99
C ALA A 305 -9.00 13.56 -27.50
N HIS A 306 -8.70 13.18 -26.26
CA HIS A 306 -8.87 11.82 -25.76
C HIS A 306 -9.67 11.83 -24.46
N LEU A 307 -10.05 10.64 -24.01
CA LEU A 307 -10.56 10.38 -22.67
C LEU A 307 -9.44 10.52 -21.60
N HIS A 308 -8.70 11.61 -21.67
CA HIS A 308 -7.61 11.99 -20.77
C HIS A 308 -8.03 13.25 -20.03
N THR A 309 -8.43 13.06 -18.78
CA THR A 309 -9.21 14.03 -18.04
C THR A 309 -8.34 15.09 -17.35
N PRO A 310 -8.77 16.37 -17.28
CA PRO A 310 -8.18 17.30 -16.32
C PRO A 310 -8.50 16.82 -14.89
N PRO A 311 -7.50 16.71 -13.99
CA PRO A 311 -7.72 16.11 -12.69
C PRO A 311 -8.43 17.08 -11.73
N LEU A 312 -9.41 16.56 -10.98
CA LEU A 312 -10.03 17.30 -9.87
C LEU A 312 -9.03 17.53 -8.75
N MET A 313 -9.13 18.71 -8.11
CA MET A 313 -8.26 19.08 -6.99
C MET A 313 -8.34 18.10 -5.81
N SER A 314 -9.52 17.54 -5.53
CA SER A 314 -9.72 16.51 -4.51
C SER A 314 -8.93 15.24 -4.80
N ALA A 315 -8.83 14.83 -6.07
CA ALA A 315 -8.05 13.67 -6.49
C ALA A 315 -6.55 13.95 -6.35
N VAL A 316 -6.08 15.13 -6.76
CA VAL A 316 -4.66 15.54 -6.59
C VAL A 316 -4.27 15.59 -5.11
N ALA A 317 -5.14 16.10 -4.24
CA ALA A 317 -4.91 16.09 -2.79
C ALA A 317 -4.89 14.66 -2.22
N ALA A 318 -5.78 13.79 -2.69
CA ALA A 318 -5.77 12.37 -2.33
C ALA A 318 -4.46 11.71 -2.75
N GLU A 319 -3.90 12.05 -3.92
CA GLU A 319 -2.61 11.49 -4.38
C GLU A 319 -1.46 11.77 -3.41
N ALA A 320 -1.40 12.98 -2.83
CA ALA A 320 -0.39 13.31 -1.84
C ALA A 320 -0.52 12.43 -0.58
N MET A 321 -1.76 12.16 -0.14
CA MET A 321 -2.01 11.26 1.00
C MET A 321 -1.71 9.81 0.66
N ILE A 322 -2.12 9.32 -0.51
CA ILE A 322 -1.86 7.94 -0.94
C ILE A 322 -0.35 7.71 -1.05
N ALA A 323 0.40 8.65 -1.63
CA ALA A 323 1.86 8.55 -1.74
C ALA A 323 2.54 8.60 -0.36
N GLY A 324 2.09 9.47 0.54
CA GLY A 324 2.64 9.55 1.91
C GLY A 324 2.35 8.33 2.78
N LEU A 325 1.19 7.69 2.60
CA LEU A 325 0.77 6.50 3.36
C LEU A 325 1.23 5.18 2.75
N ASN A 326 1.38 5.14 1.41
CA ASN A 326 1.81 3.98 0.63
C ASN A 326 1.17 2.64 1.05
N GLN A 327 -0.15 2.64 1.28
CA GLN A 327 -0.89 1.45 1.68
C GLN A 327 -1.00 0.46 0.52
N SER A 328 -0.91 -0.84 0.83
CA SER A 328 -1.09 -1.93 -0.14
C SER A 328 -2.41 -2.64 0.09
N MET A 329 -3.30 -2.59 -0.89
CA MET A 329 -4.73 -2.90 -0.72
C MET A 329 -5.07 -4.40 -0.70
N ASP A 330 -4.09 -5.28 -0.85
CA ASP A 330 -4.29 -6.73 -0.89
C ASP A 330 -4.81 -7.31 0.43
N SER A 331 -4.29 -6.84 1.57
CA SER A 331 -4.62 -7.37 2.90
C SER A 331 -4.85 -6.27 3.93
N TRP A 332 -5.66 -6.58 4.95
CA TRP A 332 -6.04 -5.60 5.96
C TRP A 332 -4.86 -5.07 6.79
N ASP A 333 -3.88 -5.91 7.09
CA ASP A 333 -2.69 -5.53 7.86
C ASP A 333 -1.75 -4.57 7.11
N GLN A 334 -1.91 -4.43 5.79
CA GLN A 334 -1.19 -3.47 4.95
C GLN A 334 -2.02 -2.23 4.56
N ALA A 335 -3.34 -2.27 4.78
CA ALA A 335 -4.28 -1.25 4.33
C ALA A 335 -5.50 -1.08 5.26
N SER A 336 -5.33 -1.20 6.57
CA SER A 336 -6.42 -1.23 7.57
C SER A 336 -7.65 -0.34 7.29
N ALA A 337 -7.51 0.99 7.44
CA ALA A 337 -8.58 1.95 7.16
C ALA A 337 -8.91 2.02 5.66
N ALA A 338 -7.90 1.84 4.81
CA ALA A 338 -8.03 1.96 3.37
C ALA A 338 -8.95 0.87 2.78
N THR A 339 -8.88 -0.36 3.28
CA THR A 339 -9.76 -1.48 2.92
C THR A 339 -11.24 -1.13 3.12
N TYR A 340 -11.57 -0.50 4.26
CA TYR A 340 -12.95 -0.07 4.53
C TYR A 340 -13.38 1.13 3.69
N VAL A 341 -12.46 2.05 3.37
CA VAL A 341 -12.75 3.15 2.45
C VAL A 341 -13.04 2.62 1.05
N GLU A 342 -12.25 1.66 0.56
CA GLU A 342 -12.51 1.04 -0.74
C GLU A 342 -13.87 0.34 -0.76
N GLN A 343 -14.18 -0.48 0.25
CA GLN A 343 -15.48 -1.13 0.34
C GLN A 343 -16.63 -0.11 0.41
N ARG A 344 -16.49 0.97 1.18
CA ARG A 344 -17.53 2.01 1.27
C ARG A 344 -17.81 2.67 -0.09
N VAL A 345 -16.78 2.92 -0.88
CA VAL A 345 -16.94 3.50 -2.23
C VAL A 345 -17.55 2.48 -3.19
N VAL A 346 -17.14 1.22 -3.11
CA VAL A 346 -17.74 0.12 -3.88
C VAL A 346 -19.24 -0.01 -3.57
N ASP A 347 -19.61 -0.02 -2.29
CA ASP A 347 -21.01 -0.12 -1.87
C ASP A 347 -21.83 1.07 -2.40
N TRP A 348 -21.28 2.29 -2.29
CA TRP A 348 -21.89 3.48 -2.87
C TRP A 348 -22.08 3.37 -4.38
N MET A 349 -21.11 2.80 -5.11
CA MET A 349 -21.21 2.58 -6.55
C MET A 349 -22.28 1.55 -6.90
N CYS A 350 -22.35 0.42 -6.19
CA CYS A 350 -23.41 -0.57 -6.37
C CYS A 350 -24.81 0.03 -6.12
N GLU A 351 -24.93 0.95 -5.14
CA GLU A 351 -26.15 1.73 -4.91
C GLU A 351 -26.47 2.66 -6.09
N GLN A 352 -25.48 3.44 -6.58
CA GLN A 352 -25.70 4.36 -7.71
C GLN A 352 -26.09 3.65 -9.00
N TYR A 353 -25.55 2.45 -9.24
CA TYR A 353 -25.82 1.63 -10.41
C TYR A 353 -27.01 0.67 -10.22
N GLU A 354 -27.70 0.76 -9.07
CA GLU A 354 -28.91 -0.01 -8.75
C GLU A 354 -28.73 -1.53 -8.89
N MET A 355 -27.52 -2.06 -8.60
CA MET A 355 -27.16 -3.47 -8.88
C MET A 355 -27.74 -4.50 -7.90
N GLY A 356 -28.33 -4.05 -6.78
CA GLY A 356 -28.99 -4.90 -5.79
C GLY A 356 -28.07 -5.40 -4.66
N GLU A 357 -28.66 -6.09 -3.67
CA GLU A 357 -28.02 -6.43 -2.38
C GLU A 357 -26.86 -7.44 -2.47
N LYS A 358 -26.83 -8.24 -3.55
CA LYS A 358 -25.75 -9.22 -3.77
C LYS A 358 -24.56 -8.62 -4.51
N ALA A 359 -24.67 -7.37 -4.95
CA ALA A 359 -23.63 -6.73 -5.72
C ALA A 359 -22.40 -6.44 -4.84
N ASP A 360 -21.25 -6.44 -5.48
CA ASP A 360 -19.97 -6.07 -4.89
C ASP A 360 -19.03 -5.63 -6.02
N GLY A 361 -17.84 -5.18 -5.67
CA GLY A 361 -16.87 -4.71 -6.64
C GLY A 361 -15.46 -4.66 -6.08
N ILE A 362 -14.56 -4.23 -6.94
CA ILE A 362 -13.14 -4.08 -6.64
C ILE A 362 -12.56 -2.93 -7.49
N PHE A 363 -11.70 -2.11 -6.89
CA PHE A 363 -10.94 -1.14 -7.67
C PHE A 363 -9.90 -1.84 -8.54
N THR A 364 -9.73 -1.35 -9.77
CA THR A 364 -8.80 -1.82 -10.78
C THR A 364 -7.91 -0.67 -11.25
N SER A 365 -6.88 -0.99 -12.04
CA SER A 365 -6.02 0.00 -12.71
C SER A 365 -6.77 0.86 -13.74
N GLY A 366 -7.93 0.41 -14.21
CA GLY A 366 -8.75 1.10 -15.20
C GLY A 366 -9.60 0.13 -16.02
N GLY A 367 -10.34 0.67 -16.99
CA GLY A 367 -11.39 -0.03 -17.73
C GLY A 367 -10.87 -1.17 -18.60
N THR A 368 -9.57 -1.15 -18.94
CA THR A 368 -8.92 -2.30 -19.60
C THR A 368 -8.90 -3.52 -18.69
N GLN A 369 -8.45 -3.35 -17.43
CA GLN A 369 -8.43 -4.44 -16.46
C GLN A 369 -9.84 -4.83 -16.03
N SER A 370 -10.74 -3.85 -15.87
CA SER A 370 -12.14 -4.14 -15.55
C SER A 370 -12.85 -4.94 -16.64
N ASN A 371 -12.68 -4.59 -17.92
CA ASN A 371 -13.24 -5.37 -19.03
C ASN A 371 -12.64 -6.79 -19.08
N GLN A 372 -11.32 -6.91 -18.89
CA GLN A 372 -10.66 -8.20 -18.82
C GLN A 372 -11.23 -9.06 -17.70
N MET A 373 -11.36 -8.51 -16.50
CA MET A 373 -11.89 -9.24 -15.34
C MET A 373 -13.36 -9.60 -15.53
N GLY A 374 -14.20 -8.68 -16.01
CA GLY A 374 -15.62 -8.94 -16.28
C GLY A 374 -15.81 -10.08 -17.29
N LEU A 375 -15.04 -10.09 -18.37
CA LEU A 375 -15.08 -11.16 -19.37
C LEU A 375 -14.43 -12.47 -18.88
N MET A 376 -13.42 -12.40 -18.02
CA MET A 376 -12.82 -13.58 -17.40
C MET A 376 -13.79 -14.26 -16.44
N LEU A 377 -14.51 -13.48 -15.63
CA LEU A 377 -15.59 -13.97 -14.79
C LEU A 377 -16.71 -14.61 -15.64
N ALA A 378 -17.09 -13.99 -16.75
CA ALA A 378 -18.06 -14.55 -17.69
C ALA A 378 -17.62 -15.91 -18.25
N ARG A 379 -16.33 -16.04 -18.61
CA ARG A 379 -15.75 -17.28 -19.15
C ARG A 379 -15.81 -18.41 -18.12
N ASP A 380 -15.36 -18.14 -16.91
CA ASP A 380 -15.33 -19.13 -15.82
C ASP A 380 -16.74 -19.50 -15.35
N TRP A 381 -17.64 -18.50 -15.25
CA TRP A 381 -19.06 -18.71 -14.99
C TRP A 381 -19.72 -19.62 -16.00
N PHE A 382 -19.45 -19.41 -17.29
CA PHE A 382 -20.06 -20.21 -18.34
C PHE A 382 -19.57 -21.66 -18.30
N ALA A 383 -18.28 -21.89 -18.07
CA ALA A 383 -17.72 -23.24 -17.98
C ALA A 383 -18.21 -24.03 -16.75
N ASP A 384 -18.35 -23.34 -15.60
CA ASP A 384 -18.93 -23.89 -14.37
C ASP A 384 -20.39 -24.28 -14.61
N ASN A 385 -21.21 -23.39 -15.18
CA ASN A 385 -22.63 -23.66 -15.40
C ASN A 385 -22.91 -24.68 -16.51
N THR A 386 -22.05 -24.76 -17.53
CA THR A 386 -22.25 -25.65 -18.67
C THR A 386 -21.81 -27.08 -18.37
N SER A 387 -20.75 -27.26 -17.57
CA SER A 387 -20.10 -28.56 -17.41
C SER A 387 -19.48 -28.82 -16.03
N GLY A 388 -19.63 -27.90 -15.07
CA GLY A 388 -18.94 -27.97 -13.78
C GLY A 388 -17.41 -27.87 -13.90
N HIS A 389 -16.91 -27.25 -14.98
CA HIS A 389 -15.48 -27.21 -15.30
C HIS A 389 -14.82 -25.97 -14.68
N SER A 390 -13.92 -26.18 -13.72
CA SER A 390 -13.12 -25.10 -13.13
C SER A 390 -11.94 -24.72 -14.03
N ILE A 391 -12.08 -23.60 -14.76
CA ILE A 391 -10.98 -23.06 -15.59
C ILE A 391 -9.79 -22.66 -14.73
N GLN A 392 -10.05 -22.04 -13.57
CA GLN A 392 -9.01 -21.69 -12.59
C GLN A 392 -8.05 -22.86 -12.29
N LYS A 393 -8.56 -24.10 -12.17
CA LYS A 393 -7.77 -25.28 -11.80
C LYS A 393 -7.29 -26.10 -13.01
N MET A 394 -8.10 -26.19 -14.05
CA MET A 394 -7.91 -27.14 -15.16
C MET A 394 -7.55 -26.48 -16.49
N GLY A 395 -7.53 -25.15 -16.56
CA GLY A 395 -7.40 -24.42 -17.81
C GLY A 395 -8.68 -24.45 -18.65
N ASN A 396 -8.60 -23.94 -19.88
CA ASN A 396 -9.75 -23.85 -20.78
C ASN A 396 -10.30 -25.26 -21.13
N PRO A 397 -11.64 -25.46 -21.14
CA PRO A 397 -12.24 -26.76 -21.48
C PRO A 397 -12.06 -27.11 -22.96
N ASP A 398 -12.28 -28.38 -23.32
CA ASP A 398 -12.14 -28.87 -24.72
C ASP A 398 -13.04 -28.15 -25.73
N TYR A 399 -14.15 -27.56 -25.29
CA TYR A 399 -15.07 -26.77 -26.13
C TYR A 399 -14.74 -25.27 -26.16
N ALA A 400 -13.63 -24.83 -25.56
CA ALA A 400 -13.27 -23.42 -25.47
C ALA A 400 -13.10 -22.74 -26.83
N ASP A 401 -12.70 -23.49 -27.86
CA ASP A 401 -12.58 -22.99 -29.24
C ASP A 401 -13.92 -22.56 -29.86
N LYS A 402 -15.05 -23.01 -29.29
CA LYS A 402 -16.41 -22.67 -29.70
C LYS A 402 -16.99 -21.46 -28.96
N LEU A 403 -16.36 -21.00 -27.87
CA LEU A 403 -16.85 -19.87 -27.08
C LEU A 403 -16.84 -18.58 -27.89
N ARG A 404 -17.91 -17.78 -27.80
CA ARG A 404 -18.03 -16.48 -28.48
C ARG A 404 -18.45 -15.36 -27.53
N ILE A 405 -17.75 -14.24 -27.62
CA ILE A 405 -18.09 -12.95 -27.01
C ILE A 405 -18.69 -12.09 -28.11
N VAL A 406 -19.90 -11.59 -27.90
CA VAL A 406 -20.59 -10.73 -28.87
C VAL A 406 -20.48 -9.28 -28.41
N CYS A 407 -20.09 -8.38 -29.30
CA CYS A 407 -19.93 -6.95 -29.00
C CYS A 407 -20.22 -6.10 -30.24
N SER A 408 -20.20 -4.77 -30.11
CA SER A 408 -20.41 -3.85 -31.23
C SER A 408 -19.12 -3.70 -32.03
N LYS A 409 -19.21 -3.44 -33.35
CA LYS A 409 -18.05 -2.99 -34.15
C LYS A 409 -17.37 -1.73 -33.61
N LYS A 410 -18.07 -0.95 -32.78
CA LYS A 410 -17.59 0.27 -32.12
C LYS A 410 -17.27 0.08 -30.63
N SER A 411 -17.38 -1.14 -30.10
CA SER A 411 -16.91 -1.46 -28.74
C SER A 411 -15.40 -1.23 -28.63
N HIS A 412 -14.94 -0.95 -27.41
CA HIS A 412 -13.53 -0.73 -27.18
C HIS A 412 -12.71 -2.00 -27.47
N PHE A 413 -11.54 -1.85 -28.10
CA PHE A 413 -10.70 -2.96 -28.55
C PHE A 413 -10.19 -3.89 -27.41
N THR A 414 -10.40 -3.49 -26.15
CA THR A 414 -10.04 -4.31 -24.99
C THR A 414 -10.87 -5.58 -24.89
N VAL A 415 -12.02 -5.69 -25.56
CA VAL A 415 -12.76 -6.95 -25.68
C VAL A 415 -11.92 -8.00 -26.42
N GLN A 416 -11.32 -7.65 -27.56
CA GLN A 416 -10.44 -8.49 -28.36
C GLN A 416 -9.15 -8.83 -27.61
N LYS A 417 -8.53 -7.83 -26.95
CA LYS A 417 -7.34 -8.07 -26.12
C LYS A 417 -7.63 -8.98 -24.93
N ALA A 418 -8.76 -8.80 -24.25
CA ALA A 418 -9.19 -9.68 -23.16
C ALA A 418 -9.35 -11.12 -23.64
N ALA A 419 -10.03 -11.33 -24.77
CA ALA A 419 -10.18 -12.66 -25.38
C ALA A 419 -8.83 -13.31 -25.70
N ALA A 420 -7.88 -12.54 -26.22
CA ALA A 420 -6.52 -13.00 -26.46
C ALA A 420 -5.79 -13.38 -25.16
N TRP A 421 -5.81 -12.53 -24.15
CA TRP A 421 -5.16 -12.78 -22.85
C TRP A 421 -5.71 -14.00 -22.12
N MET A 422 -7.03 -14.25 -22.21
CA MET A 422 -7.67 -15.38 -21.55
C MET A 422 -7.63 -16.70 -22.37
N GLY A 423 -6.86 -16.72 -23.47
CA GLY A 423 -6.56 -17.92 -24.25
C GLY A 423 -7.65 -18.33 -25.25
N LEU A 424 -8.61 -17.45 -25.57
CA LEU A 424 -9.66 -17.69 -26.57
C LEU A 424 -9.27 -17.16 -27.97
N GLY A 425 -8.43 -16.11 -27.99
CA GLY A 425 -7.99 -15.43 -29.22
C GLY A 425 -9.04 -14.46 -29.77
N GLU A 426 -8.62 -13.56 -30.67
CA GLU A 426 -9.53 -12.57 -31.28
C GLU A 426 -10.67 -13.23 -32.07
N LYS A 427 -10.46 -14.44 -32.59
CA LYS A 427 -11.48 -15.26 -33.26
C LYS A 427 -12.72 -15.54 -32.40
N ALA A 428 -12.60 -15.42 -31.08
CA ALA A 428 -13.71 -15.62 -30.16
C ALA A 428 -14.62 -14.38 -30.07
N VAL A 429 -14.18 -13.23 -30.59
CA VAL A 429 -14.99 -12.01 -30.60
C VAL A 429 -15.75 -11.89 -31.91
N VAL A 430 -17.07 -11.76 -31.81
CA VAL A 430 -17.97 -11.55 -32.94
C VAL A 430 -18.57 -10.16 -32.82
N THR A 431 -18.38 -9.36 -33.86
CA THR A 431 -18.83 -7.97 -33.87
C THR A 431 -20.17 -7.86 -34.60
N VAL A 432 -21.12 -7.15 -34.00
CA VAL A 432 -22.41 -6.79 -34.58
C VAL A 432 -22.31 -5.40 -35.21
N ASP A 433 -23.03 -5.21 -36.33
CA ASP A 433 -23.14 -3.93 -37.02
C ASP A 433 -23.75 -2.84 -36.13
N THR A 434 -23.39 -1.59 -36.41
CA THR A 434 -23.85 -0.41 -35.71
C THR A 434 -24.63 0.51 -36.62
N HIS A 435 -25.51 1.31 -36.03
CA HIS A 435 -26.13 2.46 -36.66
C HIS A 435 -25.05 3.50 -36.96
N ALA A 436 -25.36 4.46 -37.84
CA ALA A 436 -24.44 5.56 -38.16
C ALA A 436 -24.09 6.41 -36.92
N ASN A 437 -24.99 6.50 -35.93
CA ASN A 437 -24.74 7.16 -34.65
C ASN A 437 -23.84 6.36 -33.70
N GLY A 438 -23.39 5.16 -34.10
CA GLY A 438 -22.46 4.32 -33.35
C GLY A 438 -23.07 3.29 -32.39
N THR A 439 -24.40 3.22 -32.23
CA THR A 439 -25.05 2.23 -31.36
C THR A 439 -25.25 0.88 -32.07
N MET A 440 -25.22 -0.24 -31.34
CA MET A 440 -25.43 -1.58 -31.88
C MET A 440 -26.83 -1.78 -32.47
N HIS A 441 -26.92 -2.49 -33.60
CA HIS A 441 -28.18 -2.96 -34.18
C HIS A 441 -28.74 -4.17 -33.40
N ILE A 442 -29.85 -4.01 -32.69
CA ILE A 442 -30.45 -5.08 -31.87
C ILE A 442 -30.97 -6.25 -32.72
N GLU A 443 -31.58 -5.98 -33.87
CA GLU A 443 -32.07 -7.06 -34.76
C GLU A 443 -30.91 -7.87 -35.34
N ALA A 444 -29.79 -7.20 -35.65
CA ALA A 444 -28.57 -7.86 -36.12
C ALA A 444 -27.93 -8.70 -35.01
N LEU A 445 -27.95 -8.21 -33.77
CA LEU A 445 -27.47 -8.95 -32.60
C LEU A 445 -28.20 -10.29 -32.44
N SER A 446 -29.54 -10.27 -32.45
CA SER A 446 -30.34 -11.50 -32.31
C SER A 446 -30.09 -12.49 -33.45
N LYS A 447 -29.94 -11.98 -34.68
CA LYS A 447 -29.62 -12.81 -35.86
C LYS A 447 -28.23 -13.42 -35.76
N GLU A 448 -27.24 -12.67 -35.30
CA GLU A 448 -25.86 -13.15 -35.16
C GLU A 448 -25.77 -14.26 -34.11
N ILE A 449 -26.40 -14.07 -32.95
CA ILE A 449 -26.46 -15.11 -31.90
C ILE A 449 -27.10 -16.40 -32.42
N ALA A 450 -28.21 -16.30 -33.16
CA ALA A 450 -28.85 -17.47 -33.78
C ALA A 450 -27.90 -18.17 -34.76
N THR A 451 -27.23 -17.41 -35.62
CA THR A 451 -26.26 -17.93 -36.60
C THR A 451 -25.10 -18.66 -35.92
N LEU A 452 -24.55 -18.10 -34.84
CA LEU A 452 -23.48 -18.74 -34.07
C LEU A 452 -23.93 -20.08 -33.48
N LYS A 453 -25.14 -20.13 -32.91
CA LYS A 453 -25.69 -21.38 -32.35
C LYS A 453 -25.94 -22.43 -33.44
N GLU A 454 -26.44 -22.04 -34.62
CA GLU A 454 -26.59 -22.93 -35.78
C GLU A 454 -25.25 -23.53 -36.25
N GLN A 455 -24.15 -22.77 -36.13
CA GLN A 455 -22.79 -23.25 -36.43
C GLN A 455 -22.20 -24.15 -35.33
N GLY A 456 -22.94 -24.42 -34.26
CA GLY A 456 -22.45 -25.17 -33.10
C GLY A 456 -21.46 -24.39 -32.25
N LEU A 457 -21.42 -23.06 -32.39
CA LEU A 457 -20.66 -22.15 -31.54
C LEU A 457 -21.46 -21.78 -30.30
N MET A 458 -20.77 -21.32 -29.27
CA MET A 458 -21.31 -21.10 -27.94
C MET A 458 -21.13 -19.63 -27.52
N PRO A 459 -22.04 -18.74 -27.94
CA PRO A 459 -22.11 -17.40 -27.36
C PRO A 459 -22.26 -17.52 -25.83
N PHE A 460 -21.41 -16.84 -25.07
CA PHE A 460 -21.44 -16.88 -23.61
C PHE A 460 -21.46 -15.51 -22.94
N ALA A 461 -21.00 -14.48 -23.64
CA ALA A 461 -20.96 -13.11 -23.13
C ALA A 461 -21.42 -12.11 -24.19
N LEU A 462 -22.12 -11.08 -23.74
CA LEU A 462 -22.56 -9.94 -24.53
C LEU A 462 -21.97 -8.67 -23.90
N VAL A 463 -21.28 -7.86 -24.69
CA VAL A 463 -20.71 -6.58 -24.24
C VAL A 463 -21.56 -5.43 -24.77
N ALA A 464 -22.23 -4.71 -23.87
CA ALA A 464 -22.89 -3.44 -24.15
C ALA A 464 -21.96 -2.28 -23.83
N THR A 465 -21.85 -1.30 -24.72
CA THR A 465 -20.97 -0.14 -24.53
C THR A 465 -21.78 1.08 -24.12
N ALA A 466 -21.55 1.57 -22.90
CA ALA A 466 -22.13 2.81 -22.41
C ALA A 466 -21.15 3.96 -22.66
N GLY A 467 -21.15 4.47 -23.90
CA GLY A 467 -20.26 5.54 -24.36
C GLY A 467 -19.10 5.00 -25.19
N THR A 468 -19.32 4.79 -26.49
CA THR A 468 -18.25 4.41 -27.43
C THR A 468 -17.18 5.49 -27.51
N THR A 469 -15.93 5.10 -27.76
CA THR A 469 -14.76 6.00 -27.65
C THR A 469 -14.77 7.18 -28.62
N ASP A 470 -15.40 7.01 -29.79
CA ASP A 470 -15.43 8.05 -30.82
C ASP A 470 -16.73 8.85 -30.86
N HIS A 471 -17.87 8.18 -30.82
CA HIS A 471 -19.18 8.83 -30.97
C HIS A 471 -19.81 9.21 -29.62
N GLY A 472 -19.31 8.64 -28.50
CA GLY A 472 -20.01 8.70 -27.23
C GLY A 472 -21.34 7.95 -27.24
N ALA A 473 -21.52 7.02 -28.18
CA ALA A 473 -22.77 6.30 -28.37
C ALA A 473 -23.04 5.35 -27.20
N ILE A 474 -24.30 5.26 -26.77
CA ILE A 474 -24.73 4.34 -25.71
C ILE A 474 -25.61 3.29 -26.36
N ASP A 475 -25.16 2.02 -26.32
CA ASP A 475 -25.97 0.91 -26.82
C ASP A 475 -27.30 0.82 -26.06
N ASN A 476 -28.33 0.20 -26.66
CA ASN A 476 -29.60 -0.02 -25.97
C ASN A 476 -29.46 -1.14 -24.94
N ILE A 477 -28.93 -0.82 -23.76
CA ILE A 477 -28.57 -1.77 -22.70
C ILE A 477 -29.80 -2.57 -22.24
N ASP A 478 -30.97 -1.92 -22.13
CA ASP A 478 -32.22 -2.57 -21.72
C ASP A 478 -32.62 -3.71 -22.68
N ALA A 479 -32.62 -3.43 -23.99
CA ALA A 479 -32.91 -4.44 -25.01
C ALA A 479 -31.82 -5.52 -25.08
N MET A 480 -30.55 -5.15 -24.92
CA MET A 480 -29.45 -6.12 -24.87
C MET A 480 -29.53 -7.02 -23.63
N ALA A 481 -30.01 -6.52 -22.50
CA ALA A 481 -30.24 -7.30 -21.30
C ALA A 481 -31.37 -8.31 -21.47
N GLU A 482 -32.44 -7.95 -22.20
CA GLU A 482 -33.48 -8.90 -22.58
C GLU A 482 -32.90 -10.03 -23.45
N VAL A 483 -32.12 -9.69 -24.48
CA VAL A 483 -31.44 -10.69 -25.32
C VAL A 483 -30.48 -11.56 -24.50
N ALA A 484 -29.68 -10.98 -23.61
CA ALA A 484 -28.75 -11.73 -22.76
C ALA A 484 -29.50 -12.73 -21.87
N ALA A 485 -30.60 -12.30 -21.24
CA ALA A 485 -31.43 -13.17 -20.40
C ALA A 485 -32.08 -14.31 -21.20
N GLU A 486 -32.67 -14.02 -22.36
CA GLU A 486 -33.28 -15.03 -23.23
C GLU A 486 -32.27 -16.06 -23.75
N GLN A 487 -31.04 -15.62 -24.02
CA GLN A 487 -30.00 -16.45 -24.61
C GLN A 487 -29.05 -17.07 -23.58
N ASN A 488 -29.27 -16.80 -22.28
CA ASN A 488 -28.45 -17.19 -21.14
C ASN A 488 -26.97 -16.77 -21.30
N LEU A 489 -26.76 -15.49 -21.61
CA LEU A 489 -25.44 -14.88 -21.78
C LEU A 489 -25.12 -13.98 -20.59
N TRP A 490 -23.85 -13.90 -20.25
CA TRP A 490 -23.34 -12.89 -19.33
C TRP A 490 -23.37 -11.50 -19.97
N LEU A 491 -24.11 -10.55 -19.41
CA LEU A 491 -24.10 -9.16 -19.85
C LEU A 491 -23.00 -8.38 -19.12
N HIS A 492 -21.99 -7.95 -19.87
CA HIS A 492 -20.99 -7.00 -19.40
C HIS A 492 -21.27 -5.61 -19.98
N VAL A 493 -21.39 -4.60 -19.13
CA VAL A 493 -21.48 -3.19 -19.57
C VAL A 493 -20.12 -2.53 -19.43
N ASP A 494 -19.54 -2.12 -20.56
CA ASP A 494 -18.38 -1.22 -20.58
C ASP A 494 -18.87 0.22 -20.36
N GLY A 495 -18.87 0.64 -19.10
CA GLY A 495 -19.25 1.98 -18.65
C GLY A 495 -18.07 2.93 -18.46
N ALA A 496 -16.91 2.63 -19.05
CA ALA A 496 -15.69 3.38 -18.76
C ALA A 496 -15.82 4.88 -19.11
N TYR A 497 -16.53 5.24 -20.19
CA TYR A 497 -16.78 6.64 -20.54
C TYR A 497 -18.11 7.14 -19.98
N GLY A 498 -19.22 6.56 -20.42
CA GLY A 498 -20.57 7.06 -20.16
C GLY A 498 -21.17 6.63 -18.83
N GLY A 499 -20.55 5.72 -18.07
CA GLY A 499 -21.07 5.29 -16.77
C GLY A 499 -21.24 6.44 -15.76
N ALA A 500 -20.48 7.52 -15.92
CA ALA A 500 -20.62 8.75 -15.13
C ALA A 500 -22.01 9.40 -15.26
N LEU A 501 -22.74 9.17 -16.35
CA LEU A 501 -24.09 9.71 -16.54
C LEU A 501 -25.10 9.18 -15.51
N MET A 502 -24.78 8.12 -14.76
CA MET A 502 -25.59 7.68 -13.61
C MET A 502 -25.79 8.80 -12.57
N LEU A 503 -24.89 9.78 -12.51
CA LEU A 503 -25.00 10.94 -11.61
C LEU A 503 -25.74 12.14 -12.22
N SER A 504 -26.06 12.10 -13.51
CA SER A 504 -26.59 13.23 -14.30
C SER A 504 -28.11 13.17 -14.47
N SER A 505 -28.71 14.22 -15.04
CA SER A 505 -30.10 14.20 -15.48
C SER A 505 -30.36 13.19 -16.61
N SER A 506 -29.30 12.82 -17.33
CA SER A 506 -29.32 11.86 -18.45
C SER A 506 -29.17 10.39 -18.03
N LYS A 507 -29.34 10.06 -16.74
CA LYS A 507 -29.19 8.67 -16.24
C LYS A 507 -30.07 7.66 -16.97
N ASP A 508 -31.26 8.06 -17.43
CA ASP A 508 -32.21 7.18 -18.12
C ASP A 508 -31.67 6.64 -19.45
N ARG A 509 -30.63 7.28 -20.02
CA ARG A 509 -29.92 6.76 -21.19
C ARG A 509 -29.15 5.48 -20.90
N LEU A 510 -28.85 5.19 -19.63
CA LEU A 510 -28.18 3.98 -19.17
C LEU A 510 -29.18 2.91 -18.68
N LYS A 511 -30.49 3.09 -18.89
CA LYS A 511 -31.50 2.12 -18.50
C LYS A 511 -31.14 0.71 -18.99
N GLY A 512 -31.19 -0.27 -18.08
CA GLY A 512 -30.75 -1.64 -18.30
C GLY A 512 -29.37 -1.94 -17.70
N ILE A 513 -28.59 -0.92 -17.31
CA ILE A 513 -27.28 -1.12 -16.66
C ILE A 513 -27.40 -1.86 -15.33
N GLU A 514 -28.50 -1.65 -14.59
CA GLU A 514 -28.85 -2.35 -13.35
C GLU A 514 -29.07 -3.86 -13.56
N LYS A 515 -29.31 -4.27 -14.82
CA LYS A 515 -29.49 -5.67 -15.20
C LYS A 515 -28.17 -6.40 -15.45
N ALA A 516 -27.07 -5.68 -15.71
CA ALA A 516 -25.78 -6.24 -16.09
C ALA A 516 -25.20 -7.17 -15.02
N ASP A 517 -24.58 -8.28 -15.44
CA ASP A 517 -23.85 -9.18 -14.55
C ASP A 517 -22.55 -8.54 -14.05
N SER A 518 -21.97 -7.66 -14.88
CA SER A 518 -20.81 -6.86 -14.52
C SER A 518 -20.76 -5.51 -15.22
N VAL A 519 -20.20 -4.51 -14.55
CA VAL A 519 -20.03 -3.14 -15.07
C VAL A 519 -18.61 -2.67 -14.85
N SER A 520 -17.95 -2.23 -15.92
CA SER A 520 -16.67 -1.54 -15.86
C SER A 520 -16.90 -0.04 -15.67
N VAL A 521 -16.20 0.58 -14.71
CA VAL A 521 -16.29 2.03 -14.45
C VAL A 521 -14.89 2.63 -14.40
N ASP A 522 -14.66 3.72 -15.15
CA ASP A 522 -13.40 4.46 -15.11
C ASP A 522 -13.60 5.85 -14.53
N PHE A 523 -13.17 6.02 -13.28
CA PHE A 523 -13.22 7.32 -12.62
C PHE A 523 -12.20 8.31 -13.18
N HIS A 524 -11.10 7.81 -13.75
CA HIS A 524 -10.07 8.65 -14.37
C HIS A 524 -10.42 9.13 -15.79
N LYS A 525 -11.68 8.96 -16.21
CA LYS A 525 -12.27 9.58 -17.41
C LYS A 525 -13.21 10.70 -16.99
N LEU A 526 -14.53 10.48 -17.07
CA LEU A 526 -15.50 11.57 -16.86
C LEU A 526 -15.69 11.95 -15.39
N PHE A 527 -15.25 11.13 -14.41
CA PHE A 527 -15.25 11.53 -13.00
C PHE A 527 -14.02 12.33 -12.58
N TYR A 528 -13.13 12.69 -13.51
CA TYR A 528 -11.98 13.59 -13.29
C TYR A 528 -10.93 13.12 -12.28
N GLN A 529 -10.87 11.82 -11.97
CA GLN A 529 -9.86 11.31 -11.04
C GLN A 529 -8.48 11.20 -11.74
N THR A 530 -7.40 11.26 -10.97
CA THR A 530 -6.05 11.00 -11.48
C THR A 530 -5.87 9.50 -11.80
N ILE A 531 -5.13 9.19 -12.86
CA ILE A 531 -4.80 7.81 -13.26
C ILE A 531 -3.87 7.17 -12.22
N SER A 532 -4.04 5.92 -11.81
CA SER A 532 -5.17 5.00 -12.06
C SER A 532 -6.36 5.27 -11.14
N CYS A 533 -7.57 4.99 -11.62
CA CYS A 533 -8.79 5.01 -10.80
C CYS A 533 -9.95 4.37 -11.58
N GLY A 534 -10.04 3.05 -11.58
CA GLY A 534 -11.15 2.31 -12.18
C GLY A 534 -11.73 1.30 -11.20
N SER A 535 -12.88 0.72 -11.55
CA SER A 535 -13.45 -0.40 -10.82
C SER A 535 -14.19 -1.38 -11.73
N LEU A 536 -14.36 -2.59 -11.22
CA LEU A 536 -15.31 -3.57 -11.73
C LEU A 536 -16.38 -3.76 -10.66
N LEU A 537 -17.64 -3.60 -11.05
CA LEU A 537 -18.80 -3.98 -10.24
C LEU A 537 -19.37 -5.29 -10.81
N ILE A 538 -19.86 -6.16 -9.94
CA ILE A 538 -20.56 -7.39 -10.32
C ILE A 538 -21.87 -7.51 -9.55
N LYS A 539 -22.88 -8.07 -10.21
CA LYS A 539 -24.23 -8.17 -9.65
C LYS A 539 -24.39 -9.20 -8.54
N ASP A 540 -23.63 -10.28 -8.63
CA ASP A 540 -23.60 -11.34 -7.62
C ASP A 540 -22.16 -11.60 -7.20
N LYS A 541 -21.81 -11.16 -5.99
CA LYS A 541 -20.48 -11.29 -5.39
C LYS A 541 -19.97 -12.74 -5.31
N SER A 542 -20.87 -13.73 -5.34
CA SER A 542 -20.45 -15.14 -5.36
C SER A 542 -19.62 -15.49 -6.60
N ASN A 543 -19.72 -14.72 -7.69
CA ASN A 543 -18.88 -14.93 -8.87
C ASN A 543 -17.41 -14.58 -8.64
N PHE A 544 -17.05 -13.81 -7.60
CA PHE A 544 -15.63 -13.63 -7.24
C PHE A 544 -14.95 -14.94 -6.80
N LYS A 545 -15.71 -16.01 -6.52
CA LYS A 545 -15.16 -17.36 -6.26
C LYS A 545 -14.21 -17.86 -7.35
N TYR A 546 -14.35 -17.38 -8.60
CA TYR A 546 -13.47 -17.76 -9.71
C TYR A 546 -12.08 -17.10 -9.65
N LEU A 547 -11.93 -16.03 -8.86
CA LEU A 547 -10.65 -15.35 -8.63
C LEU A 547 -9.93 -15.85 -7.38
N LEU A 548 -10.70 -16.29 -6.39
CA LEU A 548 -10.21 -16.64 -5.06
C LEU A 548 -9.15 -17.73 -5.11
N HIS A 549 -7.93 -17.39 -4.69
CA HIS A 549 -6.83 -18.32 -4.45
C HIS A 549 -6.19 -17.98 -3.11
N HIS A 550 -6.01 -18.98 -2.24
CA HIS A 550 -5.42 -18.79 -0.92
C HIS A 550 -3.90 -18.98 -0.96
N ALA A 551 -3.18 -18.04 -0.35
CA ALA A 551 -1.74 -18.11 -0.14
C ALA A 551 -1.42 -17.84 1.35
N ASP A 552 -0.69 -18.77 1.99
CA ASP A 552 -0.41 -18.76 3.44
C ASP A 552 0.32 -17.50 3.95
N TYR A 553 1.03 -16.80 3.06
CA TYR A 553 1.76 -15.58 3.40
C TYR A 553 0.90 -14.31 3.27
N LEU A 554 -0.30 -14.40 2.68
CA LEU A 554 -1.09 -13.23 2.27
C LEU A 554 -2.55 -13.28 2.72
N ASN A 555 -3.31 -14.32 2.37
CA ASN A 555 -4.75 -14.44 2.63
C ASN A 555 -5.08 -15.86 3.10
N ARG A 556 -4.84 -16.11 4.39
CA ARG A 556 -4.94 -17.44 4.99
C ARG A 556 -6.41 -17.83 5.12
N GLU A 557 -6.70 -19.12 4.99
CA GLU A 557 -8.07 -19.63 5.10
C GLU A 557 -8.74 -19.33 6.46
N HIS A 558 -7.95 -19.05 7.51
CA HIS A 558 -8.43 -18.74 8.85
C HIS A 558 -8.38 -17.25 9.21
N ASP A 559 -8.05 -16.36 8.26
CA ASP A 559 -8.06 -14.92 8.51
C ASP A 559 -9.50 -14.46 8.77
N GLU A 560 -9.72 -13.74 9.88
CA GLU A 560 -11.02 -13.14 10.23
C GLU A 560 -11.19 -11.73 9.63
N LEU A 561 -10.09 -11.11 9.20
CA LEU A 561 -10.05 -9.76 8.64
C LEU A 561 -10.22 -9.78 7.11
N PRO A 562 -10.83 -8.74 6.51
CA PRO A 562 -11.13 -8.74 5.08
C PRO A 562 -9.86 -8.55 4.22
N ASN A 563 -9.66 -9.43 3.24
CA ASN A 563 -8.59 -9.34 2.26
C ASN A 563 -9.19 -9.02 0.88
N LEU A 564 -8.84 -7.88 0.28
CA LEU A 564 -9.40 -7.50 -1.02
C LEU A 564 -8.76 -8.27 -2.18
N VAL A 565 -7.60 -8.90 -1.97
CA VAL A 565 -6.96 -9.76 -2.97
C VAL A 565 -7.87 -10.93 -3.39
N ASP A 566 -8.76 -11.37 -2.51
CA ASP A 566 -9.75 -12.42 -2.75
C ASP A 566 -10.66 -12.14 -3.96
N LYS A 567 -10.82 -10.85 -4.31
CA LYS A 567 -11.69 -10.37 -5.39
C LYS A 567 -10.90 -9.73 -6.55
N SER A 568 -9.57 -9.85 -6.56
CA SER A 568 -8.67 -9.10 -7.45
C SER A 568 -7.74 -10.03 -8.23
N ILE A 569 -7.36 -9.63 -9.45
CA ILE A 569 -6.25 -10.28 -10.18
C ILE A 569 -4.88 -9.66 -9.85
N ALA A 570 -4.86 -8.52 -9.16
CA ALA A 570 -3.66 -7.86 -8.66
C ALA A 570 -3.45 -8.21 -7.17
N THR A 571 -2.19 -8.45 -6.80
CA THR A 571 -1.74 -8.57 -5.41
C THR A 571 -1.52 -7.16 -4.84
N THR A 572 -0.28 -6.66 -4.80
CA THR A 572 0.00 -5.28 -4.40
C THR A 572 -0.77 -4.31 -5.30
N LYS A 573 -1.68 -3.56 -4.68
CA LYS A 573 -2.56 -2.59 -5.35
C LYS A 573 -2.58 -1.30 -4.55
N ARG A 574 -2.67 -0.17 -5.27
CA ARG A 574 -2.66 1.17 -4.70
C ARG A 574 -4.03 1.57 -4.15
N PHE A 575 -4.05 2.47 -3.17
CA PHE A 575 -5.27 2.99 -2.52
C PHE A 575 -6.02 4.06 -3.36
N ASP A 576 -6.35 3.74 -4.62
CA ASP A 576 -6.99 4.69 -5.54
C ASP A 576 -8.42 5.07 -5.14
N ALA A 577 -9.09 4.25 -4.33
CA ALA A 577 -10.43 4.54 -3.81
C ALA A 577 -10.50 5.81 -2.95
N LEU A 578 -9.38 6.25 -2.34
CA LEU A 578 -9.33 7.49 -1.56
C LEU A 578 -9.69 8.71 -2.42
N LYS A 579 -9.36 8.68 -3.71
CA LYS A 579 -9.63 9.77 -4.66
C LYS A 579 -11.13 10.00 -4.80
N VAL A 580 -11.88 8.94 -5.06
CA VAL A 580 -13.34 8.97 -5.16
C VAL A 580 -13.96 9.32 -3.81
N TYR A 581 -13.48 8.71 -2.72
CA TYR A 581 -13.97 8.97 -1.37
C TYR A 581 -13.87 10.45 -0.98
N MET A 582 -12.73 11.09 -1.24
CA MET A 582 -12.53 12.52 -0.98
C MET A 582 -13.34 13.40 -1.95
N THR A 583 -13.40 13.03 -3.23
CA THR A 583 -14.18 13.77 -4.24
C THR A 583 -15.67 13.80 -3.90
N MET A 584 -16.25 12.67 -3.50
CA MET A 584 -17.68 12.62 -3.16
C MET A 584 -18.03 13.39 -1.89
N GLN A 585 -17.07 13.63 -0.99
CA GLN A 585 -17.25 14.50 0.17
C GLN A 585 -17.02 15.98 -0.14
N ASN A 586 -16.12 16.29 -1.09
CA ASN A 586 -15.75 17.66 -1.42
C ASN A 586 -16.64 18.28 -2.51
N VAL A 587 -16.70 17.65 -3.69
CA VAL A 587 -17.48 18.11 -4.85
C VAL A 587 -18.90 17.54 -4.78
N GLY A 588 -19.01 16.25 -4.47
CA GLY A 588 -20.27 15.54 -4.36
C GLY A 588 -20.89 15.12 -5.71
N PRO A 589 -21.71 14.07 -5.71
CA PRO A 589 -22.25 13.48 -6.93
C PRO A 589 -23.17 14.41 -7.71
N LYS A 590 -23.91 15.27 -7.02
CA LYS A 590 -24.84 16.22 -7.66
C LYS A 590 -24.10 17.25 -8.52
N ALA A 591 -22.99 17.80 -8.02
CA ALA A 591 -22.21 18.78 -8.77
C ALA A 591 -21.53 18.13 -9.98
N LEU A 592 -21.03 16.90 -9.83
CA LEU A 592 -20.53 16.10 -10.96
C LEU A 592 -21.63 15.88 -12.02
N GLY A 593 -22.84 15.49 -11.59
CA GLY A 593 -23.99 15.37 -12.47
C GLY A 593 -24.28 16.63 -13.29
N GLN A 594 -24.25 17.79 -12.63
CA GLN A 594 -24.43 19.09 -13.29
C GLN A 594 -23.33 19.42 -14.28
N MET A 595 -22.08 19.03 -14.01
CA MET A 595 -20.99 19.15 -14.98
C MET A 595 -21.26 18.31 -16.22
N TYR A 596 -21.80 17.10 -16.07
CA TYR A 596 -22.09 16.22 -17.20
C TYR A 596 -23.28 16.73 -18.03
N ASP A 597 -24.32 17.22 -17.37
CA ASP A 597 -25.45 17.89 -18.05
C ASP A 597 -24.94 19.08 -18.88
N HIS A 598 -24.09 19.93 -18.28
CA HIS A 598 -23.47 21.05 -18.98
C HIS A 598 -22.61 20.60 -20.18
N LEU A 599 -21.81 19.54 -20.03
CA LEU A 599 -20.99 19.02 -21.13
C LEU A 599 -21.84 18.49 -22.29
N LEU A 600 -22.95 17.82 -22.00
CA LEU A 600 -23.88 17.34 -23.04
C LEU A 600 -24.45 18.51 -23.84
N ASP A 601 -24.93 19.55 -23.16
CA ASP A 601 -25.49 20.76 -23.80
C ASP A 601 -24.41 21.50 -24.62
N GLN A 602 -23.26 21.76 -24.00
CA GLN A 602 -22.14 22.45 -24.65
C GLN A 602 -21.64 21.71 -25.88
N THR A 603 -21.64 20.37 -25.86
CA THR A 603 -21.22 19.57 -27.02
C THR A 603 -22.16 19.77 -28.20
N GLN A 604 -23.47 19.94 -27.96
CA GLN A 604 -24.43 20.26 -29.01
C GLN A 604 -24.20 21.66 -29.59
N GLU A 605 -23.91 22.65 -28.73
CA GLU A 605 -23.57 24.01 -29.15
C GLU A 605 -22.31 24.03 -30.02
N VAL A 606 -21.26 23.30 -29.62
CA VAL A 606 -20.01 23.19 -30.41
C VAL A 606 -20.26 22.48 -31.74
N ALA A 607 -21.08 21.43 -31.78
CA ALA A 607 -21.44 20.79 -33.04
C ALA A 607 -22.23 21.73 -33.97
N GLN A 608 -23.08 22.60 -33.42
CA GLN A 608 -23.75 23.63 -34.20
C GLN A 608 -22.76 24.65 -34.76
N MET A 609 -21.78 25.10 -33.96
CA MET A 609 -20.72 25.99 -34.44
C MET A 609 -19.91 25.37 -35.59
N VAL A 610 -19.56 24.08 -35.48
CA VAL A 610 -18.89 23.34 -36.57
C VAL A 610 -19.78 23.27 -37.81
N ARG A 611 -21.07 23.01 -37.64
CA ARG A 611 -22.05 22.90 -38.74
C ARG A 611 -22.23 24.23 -39.49
N GLU A 612 -22.16 25.35 -38.77
CA GLU A 612 -22.29 26.70 -39.33
C GLU A 612 -20.99 27.24 -39.94
N HIS A 613 -19.84 26.63 -39.62
CA HIS A 613 -18.54 27.09 -40.10
C HIS A 613 -18.26 26.63 -41.54
N GLU A 614 -18.04 27.58 -42.45
CA GLU A 614 -17.89 27.30 -43.89
C GLU A 614 -16.71 26.38 -44.25
N MET A 615 -15.72 26.24 -43.36
CA MET A 615 -14.50 25.45 -43.60
C MET A 615 -14.44 24.11 -42.85
N PHE A 616 -15.51 23.72 -42.13
CA PHE A 616 -15.63 22.41 -41.50
C PHE A 616 -16.87 21.63 -41.95
N ASP A 617 -16.74 20.31 -41.99
CA ASP A 617 -17.88 19.40 -42.10
C ASP A 617 -18.06 18.67 -40.76
N LEU A 618 -19.26 18.73 -40.19
CA LEU A 618 -19.65 17.86 -39.08
C LEU A 618 -19.97 16.46 -39.64
N LEU A 619 -19.35 15.43 -39.07
CA LEU A 619 -19.43 14.05 -39.56
C LEU A 619 -20.41 13.17 -38.77
N ALA A 620 -20.74 13.54 -37.55
CA ALA A 620 -21.75 12.85 -36.74
C ALA A 620 -22.40 13.81 -35.75
N ASP A 621 -23.69 13.61 -35.47
CA ASP A 621 -24.35 14.29 -34.36
C ASP A 621 -23.83 13.74 -33.02
N PRO A 622 -23.41 14.60 -32.07
CA PRO A 622 -22.86 14.13 -30.80
C PRO A 622 -23.86 13.33 -29.98
N ALA A 623 -23.43 12.17 -29.46
CA ALA A 623 -24.22 11.40 -28.52
C ALA A 623 -23.80 11.62 -27.06
N LEU A 624 -22.57 12.04 -26.78
CA LEU A 624 -22.11 12.36 -25.42
C LEU A 624 -21.34 13.66 -25.44
N SER A 625 -20.03 13.64 -25.18
CA SER A 625 -19.18 14.84 -25.19
C SER A 625 -18.11 14.81 -26.27
N THR A 626 -18.36 14.09 -27.36
CA THR A 626 -17.47 14.00 -28.52
C THR A 626 -18.04 14.73 -29.73
N VAL A 627 -17.22 15.49 -30.44
CA VAL A 627 -17.57 16.11 -31.73
C VAL A 627 -16.64 15.54 -32.81
N LEU A 628 -17.22 14.98 -33.87
CA LEU A 628 -16.51 14.38 -35.00
C LEU A 628 -16.67 15.28 -36.23
N PHE A 629 -15.57 15.80 -36.75
CA PHE A 629 -15.59 16.78 -37.83
C PHE A 629 -14.32 16.71 -38.68
N ARG A 630 -14.28 17.42 -39.80
CA ARG A 630 -13.09 17.55 -40.64
C ARG A 630 -12.99 18.92 -41.30
N CYS A 631 -11.77 19.34 -41.65
CA CYS A 631 -11.49 20.54 -42.44
C CYS A 631 -11.79 20.27 -43.92
N LYS A 632 -12.31 21.27 -44.67
CA LYS A 632 -12.68 21.17 -46.11
C LYS A 632 -11.96 22.15 -47.06
N HIS A 633 -10.69 22.47 -46.80
CA HIS A 633 -9.89 23.41 -47.62
C HIS A 633 -9.36 22.84 -48.95
N LEU A 634 -9.44 21.51 -49.16
CA LEU A 634 -8.98 20.84 -50.37
C LEU A 634 -10.13 20.07 -51.04
N ASP A 635 -9.87 19.49 -52.21
CA ASP A 635 -10.81 18.57 -52.84
C ASP A 635 -10.95 17.26 -52.04
N GLU A 636 -12.07 16.57 -52.22
CA GLU A 636 -12.45 15.36 -51.48
C GLU A 636 -11.33 14.31 -51.40
N ALA A 637 -10.59 14.13 -52.51
CA ALA A 637 -9.51 13.15 -52.62
C ALA A 637 -8.30 13.44 -51.71
N ARG A 638 -8.18 14.66 -51.19
CA ARG A 638 -7.06 15.11 -50.34
C ARG A 638 -7.48 15.44 -48.91
N LEU A 639 -8.77 15.42 -48.59
CA LEU A 639 -9.26 15.78 -47.24
C LEU A 639 -8.72 14.87 -46.14
N ASP A 640 -8.62 13.56 -46.40
CA ASP A 640 -8.10 12.63 -45.38
C ASP A 640 -6.65 12.96 -45.02
N LYS A 641 -5.84 13.26 -46.04
CA LYS A 641 -4.42 13.62 -45.87
C LYS A 641 -4.26 14.98 -45.18
N LEU A 642 -5.13 15.94 -45.51
CA LEU A 642 -5.16 17.24 -44.85
C LEU A 642 -5.45 17.08 -43.35
N ASN A 643 -6.50 16.34 -42.99
CA ASN A 643 -6.91 16.21 -41.58
C ASN A 643 -5.88 15.41 -40.75
N GLN A 644 -5.29 14.37 -41.32
CA GLN A 644 -4.13 13.67 -40.74
C GLN A 644 -2.97 14.64 -40.44
N LYS A 645 -2.66 15.53 -41.39
CA LYS A 645 -1.60 16.53 -41.24
C LYS A 645 -1.96 17.63 -40.24
N VAL A 646 -3.17 18.16 -40.30
CA VAL A 646 -3.68 19.15 -39.34
C VAL A 646 -3.54 18.60 -37.92
N ARG A 647 -3.93 17.35 -37.68
CA ARG A 647 -3.82 16.72 -36.35
C ARG A 647 -2.38 16.65 -35.84
N ILE A 648 -1.44 16.18 -36.65
CA ILE A 648 -0.04 16.02 -36.21
C ILE A 648 0.70 17.36 -36.11
N GLU A 649 0.45 18.31 -37.00
CA GLU A 649 1.04 19.66 -36.96
C GLU A 649 0.47 20.47 -35.80
N ALA A 650 -0.84 20.34 -35.51
CA ALA A 650 -1.44 20.97 -34.33
C ALA A 650 -0.79 20.49 -33.04
N LEU A 651 -0.52 19.17 -32.93
CA LEU A 651 0.14 18.59 -31.77
C LEU A 651 1.60 19.05 -31.67
N THR A 652 2.39 18.86 -32.73
CA THR A 652 3.84 19.09 -32.70
C THR A 652 4.22 20.56 -32.59
N ARG A 653 3.37 21.49 -33.07
CA ARG A 653 3.54 22.94 -32.86
C ARG A 653 2.95 23.45 -31.55
N GLY A 654 2.25 22.59 -30.80
CA GLY A 654 1.58 22.97 -29.56
C GLY A 654 0.37 23.87 -29.77
N VAL A 655 -0.31 23.80 -30.92
CA VAL A 655 -1.53 24.56 -31.20
C VAL A 655 -2.72 23.91 -30.50
N ALA A 656 -2.91 22.61 -30.71
CA ALA A 656 -4.00 21.83 -30.13
C ALA A 656 -3.63 20.35 -30.06
N VAL A 657 -4.14 19.64 -29.06
CA VAL A 657 -4.08 18.18 -29.01
C VAL A 657 -5.45 17.67 -29.45
N LEU A 658 -5.49 17.11 -30.67
CA LEU A 658 -6.70 16.63 -31.33
C LEU A 658 -6.72 15.11 -31.47
N GLY A 659 -7.90 14.53 -31.32
CA GLY A 659 -8.14 13.13 -31.64
C GLY A 659 -8.26 12.96 -33.16
N GLU A 660 -7.98 11.75 -33.62
CA GLU A 660 -8.22 11.34 -35.02
C GLU A 660 -8.90 9.97 -35.02
N THR A 661 -9.91 9.80 -35.85
CA THR A 661 -10.59 8.52 -36.09
C THR A 661 -11.08 8.43 -37.55
N VAL A 662 -11.83 7.38 -37.86
CA VAL A 662 -12.45 7.16 -39.17
C VAL A 662 -13.98 7.10 -39.04
N VAL A 663 -14.67 7.94 -39.81
CA VAL A 663 -16.14 7.98 -39.93
C VAL A 663 -16.50 7.79 -41.39
N ASP A 664 -17.34 6.81 -41.70
CA ASP A 664 -17.75 6.44 -43.07
C ASP A 664 -16.60 6.28 -44.08
N GLY A 665 -15.45 5.82 -43.60
CA GLY A 665 -14.25 5.60 -44.41
C GLY A 665 -13.32 6.82 -44.56
N HIS A 666 -13.67 7.96 -43.97
CA HIS A 666 -12.92 9.22 -44.04
C HIS A 666 -12.26 9.57 -42.71
N SER A 667 -11.09 10.24 -42.75
CA SER A 667 -10.41 10.73 -41.55
C SER A 667 -11.22 11.86 -40.90
N ALA A 668 -11.41 11.76 -39.59
CA ALA A 668 -12.16 12.69 -38.78
C ALA A 668 -11.28 13.21 -37.64
N LEU A 669 -11.23 14.52 -37.47
CA LEU A 669 -10.78 15.15 -36.23
C LEU A 669 -11.83 14.92 -35.15
N LYS A 670 -11.36 14.76 -33.92
CA LYS A 670 -12.22 14.52 -32.76
C LYS A 670 -11.89 15.49 -31.63
N PHE A 671 -12.93 16.17 -31.16
CA PHE A 671 -12.95 16.74 -29.82
C PHE A 671 -13.57 15.73 -28.86
N THR A 672 -12.96 15.57 -27.69
CA THR A 672 -13.51 14.89 -26.51
C THR A 672 -13.54 15.91 -25.40
N ILE A 673 -14.71 16.53 -25.21
CA ILE A 673 -14.93 17.64 -24.30
C ILE A 673 -15.12 17.07 -22.90
N LEU A 674 -14.13 17.26 -22.05
CA LEU A 674 -14.17 16.82 -20.65
C LEU A 674 -14.15 18.00 -19.69
N ASN A 675 -13.40 19.07 -20.00
CA ASN A 675 -13.29 20.21 -19.10
C ASN A 675 -14.62 20.97 -19.02
N PRO A 676 -15.35 20.95 -17.88
CA PRO A 676 -16.66 21.59 -17.76
C PRO A 676 -16.56 23.11 -17.53
N CYS A 677 -15.35 23.68 -17.58
CA CYS A 677 -15.10 25.11 -17.40
C CYS A 677 -14.82 25.83 -18.72
N LEU A 678 -14.89 25.13 -19.86
CA LEU A 678 -14.73 25.76 -21.17
C LEU A 678 -15.94 26.65 -21.48
N THR A 679 -15.68 27.73 -22.21
CA THR A 679 -16.68 28.64 -22.72
C THR A 679 -16.79 28.49 -24.24
N LEU A 680 -17.90 28.95 -24.84
CA LEU A 680 -18.05 28.95 -26.30
C LEU A 680 -16.92 29.73 -27.00
N SER A 681 -16.41 30.79 -26.38
CA SER A 681 -15.28 31.56 -26.92
C SER A 681 -13.98 30.75 -27.02
N ASP A 682 -13.77 29.77 -26.13
CA ASP A 682 -12.62 28.86 -26.22
C ASP A 682 -12.72 27.97 -27.46
N PHE A 683 -13.93 27.49 -27.79
CA PHE A 683 -14.18 26.71 -29.00
C PHE A 683 -14.10 27.55 -30.27
N GLU A 684 -14.62 28.79 -30.27
CA GLU A 684 -14.47 29.73 -31.39
C GLU A 684 -12.99 29.95 -31.70
N LYS A 685 -12.18 30.23 -30.66
CA LYS A 685 -10.74 30.41 -30.81
C LYS A 685 -10.09 29.13 -31.35
N LEU A 686 -10.41 27.97 -30.78
CA LEU A 686 -9.82 26.70 -31.18
C LEU A 686 -10.15 26.36 -32.65
N LEU A 687 -11.40 26.50 -33.07
CA LEU A 687 -11.82 26.28 -34.45
C LEU A 687 -11.09 27.22 -35.41
N ASN A 688 -10.95 28.50 -35.07
CA ASN A 688 -10.18 29.47 -35.85
C ASN A 688 -8.69 29.11 -35.95
N ASP A 689 -8.08 28.62 -34.87
CA ASP A 689 -6.67 28.22 -34.87
C ASP A 689 -6.44 26.95 -35.71
N ILE A 690 -7.38 26.00 -35.68
CA ILE A 690 -7.38 24.81 -36.57
C ILE A 690 -7.58 25.23 -38.03
N ASP A 691 -8.51 26.15 -38.30
CA ASP A 691 -8.80 26.65 -39.64
C ASP A 691 -7.57 27.32 -40.27
N LYS A 692 -6.91 28.22 -39.53
CA LYS A 692 -5.67 28.86 -39.98
C LYS A 692 -4.57 27.85 -40.31
N LEU A 693 -4.40 26.83 -39.47
CA LEU A 693 -3.43 25.76 -39.71
C LEU A 693 -3.80 24.98 -40.97
N ALA A 694 -5.08 24.65 -41.16
CA ALA A 694 -5.56 23.95 -42.35
C ALA A 694 -5.36 24.78 -43.63
N VAL A 695 -5.57 26.11 -43.59
CA VAL A 695 -5.27 27.03 -44.71
C VAL A 695 -3.78 27.02 -45.05
N GLU A 696 -2.91 27.13 -44.05
CA GLU A 696 -1.45 27.10 -44.24
C GLU A 696 -1.01 25.79 -44.93
N LEU A 697 -1.52 24.68 -44.42
CA LEU A 697 -1.24 23.33 -44.92
C LEU A 697 -1.77 23.13 -46.34
N ALA A 698 -3.02 23.52 -46.60
CA ALA A 698 -3.61 23.48 -47.94
C ALA A 698 -2.83 24.34 -48.95
N ALA A 699 -2.38 25.52 -48.56
CA ALA A 699 -1.55 26.40 -49.40
C ALA A 699 -0.15 25.83 -49.66
N SER A 700 0.39 25.03 -48.73
CA SER A 700 1.62 24.26 -48.92
C SER A 700 1.42 23.01 -49.80
N GLY A 701 0.17 22.70 -50.16
CA GLY A 701 -0.26 21.59 -51.00
C GLY A 701 -0.68 20.33 -50.24
N LEU A 702 -0.85 20.39 -48.90
CA LEU A 702 -0.89 19.21 -48.02
C LEU A 702 -1.47 19.44 -46.61
#